data_AF-A0A089K5Y8-F1
#
_entry.id   AF-A0A089K5Y8-F1
#
_cell.length_a   1.000
_cell.length_b   1.000
_cell.length_c   1.000
_cell.angle_alpha   90.00
_cell.angle_beta   90.00
_cell.angle_gamma   90.00
#
_symmetry.space_group_name_H-M   'P 1'
#
loop_
_entity.id
_entity.type
_entity.pdbx_description
1 polymer ?
#
loop_
_entity_poly.entity_id
_entity_poly.type
_entity_poly.pdbx_seq_one_letter_code
_entity_poly.pdbx_strand_id
1 'polypeptide(L)'
;MRKSLRLVLFVIVLIVSTVVSGFPKAQAAGGLYPKLPAAGTLYVYDLRNDSPEAKLSALALQGLINQGSAKIYVLTRDNIDIGWLNTTGKSYQNVTPLSGTNPGLRTLYRDYINTVSKLIVWDGNSDWTFNIALMKGSLESGLPVTDSIRNSLISEFGTKTAEDIRSNWSGRVAAYDWALDHLMPSLNKQVIFSAGLRTTEPNPKDNWTGNPWLVFDYAAASKSFVFYLDPRVQSEREEIVKIVQRGNYAPGTAVMGYAPNGDELNATVNPYGIGYVVSDYYSNGSVWSSFPNRTYSQPAGTAINAQPGKVYVSIVASDGDNIQFDQGSLYGQFQSTAKGQVPVGITITPSAQELASPFLDYFYANKTDNVELVAGPTGYQFIYPEDYTNGYSVWLNLNKQWLQDAGIRTSQIWHSRVNSTSHKQMADSLVGTGVAGLFRGDDVQPISAYHGIYTIAQGDMVQNEGDIYNVLKNVNSDPSRPVFHNIYPILAGYGQDTNGNPLFFERVKAEVDRLNADYPGKYVFLKPSDEIATVDKLNQELRGISFAANNNDAETVYLYEDNSSAMDNGHRYADGNSNWIYKFNLDPAATKATLTLDIGGDYVVDLSRDGTNWSNAAHANGGTGRTVENSNISGWLNNNPAKTVYVRFKDGSPQNGNGPSLYRLSISTEGTGANLVTPSYADNQYIVQNTGSIDNDHRYADKDSTVIYKFDLKDNVTSASMVLDIAGEFNVDVSRDGVNWGNFAYSIGVSARHSETCNLSGVLTNNPDKIMYIRFSDRTPVNGYGPSWWNLNISAS
;
A
#
# COMPACT_ATOMS: atom_id res chain seq x y z
N MET A 1 20.87 74.45 41.80
CA MET A 1 22.33 74.42 41.59
C MET A 1 22.76 72.95 41.56
N ARG A 2 23.15 72.41 40.38
CA ARG A 2 23.74 71.06 40.12
C ARG A 2 22.83 69.84 40.45
N LYS A 3 22.78 68.71 39.75
CA LYS A 3 23.32 68.14 38.48
C LYS A 3 22.71 66.70 38.42
N SER A 4 22.05 66.28 37.35
CA SER A 4 22.54 65.25 36.39
C SER A 4 21.85 63.86 36.49
N LEU A 5 21.05 63.51 35.47
CA LEU A 5 21.08 62.31 34.60
C LEU A 5 19.72 62.24 33.87
N ARG A 6 19.62 62.69 32.60
CA ARG A 6 19.60 61.89 31.34
C ARG A 6 18.57 60.74 31.39
N LEU A 7 17.64 60.55 30.46
CA LEU A 7 17.71 60.71 29.00
C LEU A 7 16.29 60.69 28.38
N VAL A 8 16.19 61.32 27.21
CA VAL A 8 15.06 61.51 26.29
C VAL A 8 14.24 60.24 25.98
N LEU A 9 12.90 60.35 26.01
CA LEU A 9 11.96 59.40 25.39
C LEU A 9 11.22 60.14 24.26
N PHE A 10 11.53 59.79 23.01
CA PHE A 10 10.84 60.27 21.82
C PHE A 10 9.81 59.22 21.39
N VAL A 11 8.55 59.65 21.26
CA VAL A 11 7.41 58.83 20.84
C VAL A 11 7.49 58.63 19.32
N ILE A 12 7.59 57.38 18.87
CA ILE A 12 7.31 56.98 17.49
C ILE A 12 6.02 56.16 17.51
N VAL A 13 5.01 56.67 16.83
CA VAL A 13 3.75 55.98 16.51
C VAL A 13 4.08 54.81 15.57
N LEU A 14 3.93 53.58 16.05
CA LEU A 14 4.05 52.37 15.25
C LEU A 14 2.67 52.03 14.66
N ILE A 15 2.54 52.26 13.36
CA ILE A 15 1.51 51.64 12.52
C ILE A 15 1.81 50.14 12.53
N VAL A 16 1.02 49.37 13.27
CA VAL A 16 1.02 47.91 13.15
C VAL A 16 0.25 47.57 11.89
N SER A 17 0.92 47.66 10.74
CA SER A 17 0.51 46.91 9.56
C SER A 17 0.71 45.44 9.89
N THR A 18 -0.38 44.73 10.21
CA THR A 18 -0.42 43.27 10.15
C THR A 18 -0.06 42.84 8.74
N VAL A 19 1.23 42.62 8.50
CA VAL A 19 1.67 41.69 7.48
C VAL A 19 1.22 40.32 7.99
N VAL A 20 0.01 39.94 7.62
CA VAL A 20 -0.34 38.52 7.56
C VAL A 20 0.60 37.98 6.50
N SER A 21 1.76 37.48 6.94
CA SER A 21 2.57 36.56 6.14
C SER A 21 1.66 35.37 5.88
N GLY A 22 0.91 35.42 4.79
CA GLY A 22 0.25 34.25 4.26
C GLY A 22 1.35 33.22 4.07
N PHE A 23 1.41 32.23 4.93
CA PHE A 23 2.10 31.00 4.60
C PHE A 23 1.61 30.61 3.22
N PRO A 24 2.50 30.38 2.23
CA PRO A 24 2.05 29.91 0.93
C PRO A 24 1.16 28.70 1.20
N LYS A 25 -0.11 28.76 0.76
CA LYS A 25 -0.97 27.57 0.78
C LYS A 25 -0.15 26.47 0.11
N ALA A 26 0.04 25.35 0.79
CA ALA A 26 0.73 24.21 0.21
C ALA A 26 0.14 23.95 -1.18
N GLN A 27 0.98 24.03 -2.21
CA GLN A 27 0.58 23.73 -3.58
C GLN A 27 0.43 22.22 -3.66
N ALA A 28 -0.74 21.74 -4.09
CA ALA A 28 -0.95 20.31 -4.34
C ALA A 28 0.12 19.78 -5.30
N ALA A 29 0.52 18.54 -5.10
CA ALA A 29 1.40 17.79 -5.99
C ALA A 29 0.99 17.97 -7.47
N GLY A 30 1.98 18.06 -8.35
CA GLY A 30 1.75 18.24 -9.77
C GLY A 30 3.00 18.59 -10.55
N GLY A 31 2.80 18.98 -11.82
CA GLY A 31 3.86 19.27 -12.78
C GLY A 31 4.27 18.06 -13.62
N LEU A 32 3.64 16.90 -13.43
CA LEU A 32 3.94 15.67 -14.17
C LEU A 32 3.09 15.54 -15.44
N TYR A 33 1.96 16.23 -15.53
CA TYR A 33 1.03 16.11 -16.65
C TYR A 33 0.81 17.45 -17.37
N PRO A 34 0.73 17.47 -18.72
CA PRO A 34 0.42 18.69 -19.45
C PRO A 34 -0.96 19.28 -19.10
N LYS A 35 -1.00 20.48 -18.52
CA LYS A 35 -2.24 21.20 -18.22
C LYS A 35 -2.70 22.03 -19.41
N LEU A 36 -3.95 21.83 -19.84
CA LEU A 36 -4.53 22.63 -20.91
C LEU A 36 -5.12 23.95 -20.37
N PRO A 37 -5.04 25.06 -21.11
CA PRO A 37 -5.61 26.33 -20.68
C PRO A 37 -7.13 26.23 -20.48
N ALA A 38 -7.63 26.57 -19.30
CA ALA A 38 -9.06 26.47 -19.00
C ALA A 38 -9.92 27.42 -19.86
N ALA A 39 -11.08 26.93 -20.33
CA ALA A 39 -12.11 27.77 -20.94
C ALA A 39 -13.17 28.21 -19.92
N GLY A 40 -13.76 29.40 -20.14
CA GLY A 40 -14.87 29.91 -19.33
C GLY A 40 -16.22 29.24 -19.58
N THR A 41 -16.42 28.65 -20.77
CA THR A 41 -17.62 27.88 -21.13
C THR A 41 -17.21 26.72 -22.02
N LEU A 42 -17.80 25.55 -21.79
CA LEU A 42 -17.60 24.34 -22.60
C LEU A 42 -18.67 24.24 -23.68
N TYR A 43 -18.28 23.80 -24.88
CA TYR A 43 -19.19 23.45 -25.97
C TYR A 43 -19.22 21.93 -26.08
N VAL A 44 -20.42 21.36 -25.94
CA VAL A 44 -20.64 19.92 -25.82
C VAL A 44 -21.11 19.37 -27.15
N TYR A 45 -20.33 18.47 -27.74
CA TYR A 45 -20.64 17.77 -28.99
C TYR A 45 -21.02 16.31 -28.71
N ASP A 46 -22.04 15.81 -29.40
CA ASP A 46 -22.52 14.45 -29.22
C ASP A 46 -21.96 13.51 -30.29
N LEU A 47 -21.11 12.56 -29.88
CA LEU A 47 -20.47 11.59 -30.75
C LEU A 47 -21.06 10.18 -30.61
N ARG A 48 -22.07 9.98 -29.76
CA ARG A 48 -22.57 8.63 -29.44
C ARG A 48 -23.04 7.85 -30.68
N ASN A 49 -23.64 8.57 -31.63
CA ASN A 49 -24.18 8.05 -32.89
C ASN A 49 -23.18 8.06 -34.07
N ASP A 50 -21.91 8.39 -33.81
CA ASP A 50 -20.87 8.37 -34.84
C ASP A 50 -20.25 6.98 -35.01
N SER A 51 -19.77 6.69 -36.23
CA SER A 51 -18.96 5.50 -36.51
C SER A 51 -17.63 5.55 -35.70
N PRO A 52 -16.98 4.40 -35.48
CA PRO A 52 -15.69 4.36 -34.79
C PRO A 52 -14.62 5.23 -35.44
N GLU A 53 -14.52 5.22 -36.77
CA GLU A 53 -13.60 6.08 -37.52
C GLU A 53 -13.90 7.57 -37.27
N ALA A 54 -15.19 7.92 -37.25
CA ALA A 54 -15.61 9.29 -37.01
C ALA A 54 -15.32 9.74 -35.57
N LYS A 55 -15.52 8.85 -34.57
CA LYS A 55 -15.15 9.09 -33.18
C LYS A 55 -13.64 9.35 -33.04
N LEU A 56 -12.80 8.54 -33.67
CA LEU A 56 -11.34 8.73 -33.64
C LEU A 56 -10.91 10.07 -34.25
N SER A 57 -11.48 10.45 -35.40
CA SER A 57 -11.25 11.77 -35.99
C SER A 57 -11.74 12.90 -35.08
N ALA A 58 -12.91 12.75 -34.46
CA ALA A 58 -13.50 13.76 -33.58
C ALA A 58 -12.68 13.95 -32.28
N LEU A 59 -12.18 12.88 -31.67
CA LEU A 59 -11.30 12.93 -30.51
C LEU A 59 -9.97 13.62 -30.84
N ALA A 60 -9.36 13.31 -32.00
CA ALA A 60 -8.17 14.01 -32.45
C ALA A 60 -8.43 15.51 -32.69
N LEU A 61 -9.59 15.87 -33.27
CA LEU A 61 -9.99 17.26 -33.48
C LEU A 61 -10.27 17.99 -32.16
N GLN A 62 -10.93 17.33 -31.21
CA GLN A 62 -11.12 17.85 -29.84
C GLN A 62 -9.77 18.20 -29.23
N GLY A 63 -8.82 17.26 -29.26
CA GLY A 63 -7.47 17.48 -28.74
C GLY A 63 -6.78 18.65 -29.40
N LEU A 64 -6.79 18.71 -30.74
CA LEU A 64 -6.21 19.81 -31.52
C LEU A 64 -6.77 21.19 -31.13
N ILE A 65 -8.10 21.29 -30.94
CA ILE A 65 -8.75 22.55 -30.53
C ILE A 65 -8.38 22.90 -29.08
N ASN A 66 -8.38 21.89 -28.20
CA ASN A 66 -8.16 22.08 -26.77
C ASN A 66 -6.69 22.41 -26.41
N GLN A 67 -5.73 22.21 -27.32
CA GLN A 67 -4.36 22.71 -27.18
C GLN A 67 -4.31 24.21 -26.85
N GLY A 68 -5.17 25.02 -27.48
CA GLY A 68 -5.22 26.46 -27.25
C GLY A 68 -6.13 26.89 -26.10
N SER A 69 -7.22 26.16 -25.87
CA SER A 69 -8.12 26.35 -24.74
C SER A 69 -9.08 25.16 -24.64
N ALA A 70 -9.15 24.53 -23.48
CA ALA A 70 -9.98 23.37 -23.15
C ALA A 70 -11.49 23.70 -23.16
N LYS A 71 -12.04 23.90 -24.35
CA LYS A 71 -13.43 24.36 -24.59
C LYS A 71 -14.32 23.32 -25.23
N ILE A 72 -13.77 22.25 -25.80
CA ILE A 72 -14.55 21.20 -26.46
C ILE A 72 -14.66 20.01 -25.52
N TYR A 73 -15.90 19.66 -25.21
CA TYR A 73 -16.26 18.45 -24.48
C TYR A 73 -17.09 17.55 -25.38
N VAL A 74 -16.90 16.25 -25.31
CA VAL A 74 -17.61 15.28 -26.14
C VAL A 74 -18.39 14.28 -25.30
N LEU A 75 -19.56 13.89 -25.79
CA LEU A 75 -20.34 12.78 -25.26
C LEU A 75 -20.07 11.55 -26.12
N THR A 76 -19.44 10.54 -25.53
CA THR A 76 -19.19 9.24 -26.17
C THR A 76 -19.93 8.11 -25.46
N ARG A 77 -20.31 8.30 -24.18
CA ARG A 77 -21.02 7.36 -23.33
C ARG A 77 -22.32 7.96 -22.80
N ASP A 78 -23.34 7.13 -22.71
CA ASP A 78 -24.63 7.51 -22.12
C ASP A 78 -24.50 7.71 -20.61
N ASN A 79 -25.10 8.79 -20.10
CA ASN A 79 -25.24 9.14 -18.68
C ASN A 79 -23.95 9.39 -17.88
N ILE A 80 -22.80 8.83 -18.27
CA ILE A 80 -21.51 9.03 -17.59
C ILE A 80 -20.92 10.39 -17.94
N ASP A 81 -20.74 10.71 -19.23
CA ASP A 81 -20.05 11.94 -19.62
C ASP A 81 -20.83 13.19 -19.23
N ILE A 82 -22.16 13.17 -19.39
CA ILE A 82 -23.02 14.28 -18.95
C ILE A 82 -23.14 14.33 -17.42
N GLY A 83 -23.12 13.17 -16.75
CA GLY A 83 -23.12 13.07 -15.29
C GLY A 83 -21.92 13.79 -14.68
N TRP A 84 -20.72 13.48 -15.17
CA TRP A 84 -19.49 14.17 -14.75
C TRP A 84 -19.49 15.66 -15.07
N LEU A 85 -19.97 16.05 -16.24
CA LEU A 85 -20.03 17.47 -16.58
C LEU A 85 -20.91 18.25 -15.58
N ASN A 86 -22.04 17.65 -15.18
CA ASN A 86 -22.95 18.24 -14.19
C ASN A 86 -22.33 18.34 -12.78
N THR A 87 -21.46 17.42 -12.37
CA THR A 87 -20.83 17.50 -11.03
C THR A 87 -19.84 18.66 -10.91
N THR A 88 -19.29 19.15 -12.03
CA THR A 88 -18.27 20.22 -12.00
C THR A 88 -18.82 21.63 -11.75
N GLY A 89 -20.12 21.85 -12.00
CA GLY A 89 -20.71 23.19 -12.00
C GLY A 89 -20.19 24.14 -13.09
N LYS A 90 -19.38 23.66 -14.06
CA LYS A 90 -18.95 24.49 -15.20
C LYS A 90 -20.13 24.85 -16.10
N SER A 91 -20.14 26.08 -16.60
CA SER A 91 -21.06 26.49 -17.67
C SER A 91 -20.74 25.71 -18.94
N TYR A 92 -21.78 25.14 -19.56
CA TYR A 92 -21.66 24.45 -20.84
C TYR A 92 -22.87 24.71 -21.75
N GLN A 93 -22.64 24.59 -23.06
CA GLN A 93 -23.65 24.72 -24.10
C GLN A 93 -23.68 23.46 -24.96
N ASN A 94 -24.84 22.82 -25.07
CA ASN A 94 -25.04 21.69 -25.96
C ASN A 94 -25.13 22.18 -27.41
N VAL A 95 -24.26 21.66 -28.26
CA VAL A 95 -24.26 21.97 -29.70
C VAL A 95 -25.22 21.01 -30.40
N THR A 96 -26.13 21.56 -31.20
CA THR A 96 -27.08 20.74 -31.97
C THR A 96 -26.35 20.02 -33.11
N PRO A 97 -26.38 18.67 -33.15
CA PRO A 97 -25.74 17.92 -34.22
C PRO A 97 -26.43 18.12 -35.57
N LEU A 98 -25.65 18.07 -36.65
CA LEU A 98 -26.16 17.91 -38.01
C LEU A 98 -26.94 16.59 -38.14
N SER A 99 -27.89 16.53 -39.07
CA SER A 99 -28.60 15.30 -39.40
C SER A 99 -27.77 14.38 -40.30
N GLY A 100 -27.95 13.05 -40.20
CA GLY A 100 -27.36 12.07 -41.10
C GLY A 100 -26.28 11.23 -40.43
N THR A 101 -25.39 10.62 -41.23
CA THR A 101 -24.28 9.80 -40.73
C THR A 101 -23.21 10.67 -40.07
N ASN A 102 -22.56 10.14 -39.05
CA ASN A 102 -21.49 10.81 -38.28
C ASN A 102 -21.85 12.26 -37.88
N PRO A 103 -23.03 12.46 -37.27
CA PRO A 103 -23.54 13.80 -36.98
C PRO A 103 -22.61 14.60 -36.06
N GLY A 104 -21.94 13.95 -35.11
CA GLY A 104 -21.04 14.58 -34.15
C GLY A 104 -19.80 15.18 -34.80
N LEU A 105 -19.00 14.34 -35.48
CA LEU A 105 -17.80 14.72 -36.19
C LEU A 105 -18.08 15.80 -37.22
N ARG A 106 -19.14 15.64 -38.03
CA ARG A 106 -19.46 16.63 -39.07
C ARG A 106 -19.78 18.00 -38.48
N THR A 107 -20.49 18.02 -37.35
CA THR A 107 -20.80 19.26 -36.62
C THR A 107 -19.54 19.90 -36.06
N LEU A 108 -18.69 19.11 -35.39
CA LEU A 108 -17.43 19.60 -34.83
C LEU A 108 -16.48 20.10 -35.93
N TYR A 109 -16.38 19.37 -37.05
CA TYR A 109 -15.57 19.76 -38.19
C TYR A 109 -16.08 21.03 -38.85
N ARG A 110 -17.40 21.17 -39.09
CA ARG A 110 -18.01 22.41 -39.61
C ARG A 110 -17.62 23.62 -38.78
N ASP A 111 -17.72 23.50 -37.46
CA ASP A 111 -17.50 24.61 -36.53
C ASP A 111 -16.02 25.00 -36.42
N TYR A 112 -15.11 24.05 -36.67
CA TYR A 112 -13.66 24.23 -36.46
C TYR A 112 -12.81 23.89 -37.68
N ILE A 113 -13.38 23.92 -38.89
CA ILE A 113 -12.68 23.60 -40.14
C ILE A 113 -11.43 24.47 -40.36
N ASN A 114 -11.43 25.70 -39.83
CA ASN A 114 -10.31 26.63 -39.94
C ASN A 114 -9.13 26.30 -39.01
N THR A 115 -9.35 25.45 -38.00
CA THR A 115 -8.28 24.89 -37.16
C THR A 115 -7.55 23.77 -37.89
N VAL A 116 -8.18 23.13 -38.89
CA VAL A 116 -7.60 22.01 -39.64
C VAL A 116 -6.87 22.51 -40.88
N SER A 117 -5.56 22.34 -40.91
CA SER A 117 -4.71 22.70 -42.05
C SER A 117 -4.76 21.67 -43.17
N LYS A 118 -4.87 20.38 -42.82
CA LYS A 118 -4.90 19.25 -43.76
C LYS A 118 -5.57 18.03 -43.17
N LEU A 119 -5.96 17.10 -44.03
CA LEU A 119 -6.41 15.76 -43.66
C LEU A 119 -5.23 14.78 -43.79
N ILE A 120 -5.05 13.91 -42.81
CA ILE A 120 -3.99 12.88 -42.82
C ILE A 120 -4.66 11.51 -42.91
N VAL A 121 -4.46 10.81 -44.02
CA VAL A 121 -5.17 9.57 -44.33
C VAL A 121 -4.42 8.38 -43.73
N TRP A 122 -5.09 7.64 -42.87
CA TRP A 122 -4.59 6.42 -42.21
C TRP A 122 -5.42 5.18 -42.58
N ASP A 123 -4.92 3.99 -42.22
CA ASP A 123 -5.59 2.70 -42.45
C ASP A 123 -5.68 1.86 -41.17
N GLY A 124 -6.85 1.28 -40.93
CA GLY A 124 -7.12 0.50 -39.72
C GLY A 124 -6.45 -0.87 -39.70
N ASN A 125 -6.08 -1.45 -40.85
CA ASN A 125 -5.32 -2.72 -40.86
C ASN A 125 -3.85 -2.52 -40.50
N SER A 126 -3.35 -1.28 -40.65
CA SER A 126 -2.01 -0.85 -40.29
C SER A 126 -2.11 0.14 -39.13
N ASP A 127 -2.45 -0.36 -37.95
CA ASP A 127 -2.81 0.45 -36.76
C ASP A 127 -1.81 1.54 -36.39
N TRP A 128 -0.52 1.30 -36.60
CA TRP A 128 0.53 2.32 -36.39
C TRP A 128 0.30 3.59 -37.22
N THR A 129 -0.31 3.50 -38.41
CA THR A 129 -0.55 4.68 -39.27
C THR A 129 -1.51 5.67 -38.60
N PHE A 130 -2.45 5.21 -37.78
CA PHE A 130 -3.29 6.10 -36.97
C PHE A 130 -2.46 6.84 -35.91
N ASN A 131 -1.58 6.15 -35.18
CA ASN A 131 -0.72 6.78 -34.17
C ASN A 131 0.22 7.83 -34.80
N ILE A 132 0.78 7.55 -35.98
CA ILE A 132 1.58 8.54 -36.72
C ILE A 132 0.71 9.72 -37.16
N ALA A 133 -0.48 9.47 -37.71
CA ALA A 133 -1.41 10.53 -38.10
C ALA A 133 -1.80 11.41 -36.90
N LEU A 134 -2.03 10.81 -35.72
CA LEU A 134 -2.38 11.51 -34.49
C LEU A 134 -1.24 12.41 -34.01
N MET A 135 -0.02 11.88 -33.89
CA MET A 135 1.16 12.67 -33.47
C MET A 135 1.46 13.78 -34.47
N LYS A 136 1.51 13.47 -35.77
CA LYS A 136 1.74 14.45 -36.84
C LYS A 136 0.64 15.50 -36.88
N GLY A 137 -0.61 15.08 -36.74
CA GLY A 137 -1.78 15.95 -36.68
C GLY A 137 -1.72 16.94 -35.54
N SER A 138 -1.29 16.49 -34.35
CA SER A 138 -1.14 17.33 -33.16
C SER A 138 -0.09 18.44 -33.31
N LEU A 139 0.95 18.22 -34.13
CA LEU A 139 2.03 19.17 -34.38
C LEU A 139 1.70 20.11 -35.55
N GLU A 140 1.08 19.58 -36.60
CA GLU A 140 0.92 20.26 -37.89
C GLU A 140 -0.51 20.73 -38.16
N SER A 141 -1.39 20.66 -37.14
CA SER A 141 -2.83 20.95 -37.26
C SER A 141 -3.51 20.10 -38.34
N GLY A 142 -3.13 18.83 -38.42
CA GLY A 142 -3.73 17.85 -39.33
C GLY A 142 -4.81 17.02 -38.64
N LEU A 143 -5.87 16.67 -39.36
CA LEU A 143 -6.94 15.80 -38.88
C LEU A 143 -6.73 14.35 -39.37
N PRO A 144 -6.49 13.37 -38.48
CA PRO A 144 -6.48 11.96 -38.85
C PRO A 144 -7.85 11.52 -39.37
N VAL A 145 -7.90 10.96 -40.58
CA VAL A 145 -9.14 10.45 -41.20
C VAL A 145 -8.88 9.15 -41.95
N THR A 146 -9.88 8.28 -42.04
CA THR A 146 -9.87 7.21 -43.06
C THR A 146 -10.24 7.78 -44.42
N ASP A 147 -10.03 7.02 -45.50
CA ASP A 147 -10.39 7.45 -46.86
C ASP A 147 -11.89 7.79 -46.98
N SER A 148 -12.74 7.00 -46.32
CA SER A 148 -14.20 7.22 -46.28
C SER A 148 -14.57 8.53 -45.57
N ILE A 149 -13.99 8.79 -44.39
CA ILE A 149 -14.23 10.03 -43.65
C ILE A 149 -13.69 11.24 -44.45
N ARG A 150 -12.50 11.12 -45.05
CA ARG A 150 -11.94 12.14 -45.94
C ARG A 150 -12.92 12.51 -47.05
N ASN A 151 -13.41 11.53 -47.79
CA ASN A 151 -14.30 11.74 -48.93
C ASN A 151 -15.61 12.38 -48.49
N SER A 152 -16.18 11.93 -47.37
CA SER A 152 -17.39 12.50 -46.77
C SER A 152 -17.21 13.98 -46.40
N LEU A 153 -16.16 14.32 -45.65
CA LEU A 153 -15.91 15.70 -45.23
C LEU A 153 -15.61 16.63 -46.41
N ILE A 154 -14.85 16.17 -47.41
CA ILE A 154 -14.55 16.96 -48.62
C ILE A 154 -15.82 17.21 -49.45
N SER A 155 -16.65 16.17 -49.62
CA SER A 155 -17.89 16.27 -50.40
C SER A 155 -18.87 17.28 -49.81
N GLU A 156 -18.87 17.46 -48.49
CA GLU A 156 -19.84 18.33 -47.82
C GLU A 156 -19.30 19.74 -47.54
N PHE A 157 -18.06 19.86 -47.07
CA PHE A 157 -17.52 21.12 -46.55
C PHE A 157 -16.44 21.74 -47.45
N GLY A 158 -16.13 21.11 -48.58
CA GLY A 158 -15.14 21.59 -49.54
C GLY A 158 -13.73 21.06 -49.28
N THR A 159 -12.77 21.53 -50.09
CA THR A 159 -11.45 20.91 -50.18
C THR A 159 -10.50 21.33 -49.06
N LYS A 160 -9.86 20.33 -48.45
CA LYS A 160 -8.61 20.45 -47.69
C LYS A 160 -7.54 19.64 -48.42
N THR A 161 -6.27 20.00 -48.25
CA THR A 161 -5.19 19.12 -48.71
C THR A 161 -5.25 17.81 -47.94
N ALA A 162 -5.00 16.70 -48.63
CA ALA A 162 -4.94 15.37 -48.03
C ALA A 162 -3.53 14.81 -48.19
N GLU A 163 -2.93 14.40 -47.09
CA GLU A 163 -1.65 13.69 -47.04
C GLU A 163 -1.94 12.21 -46.77
N ASP A 164 -1.57 11.35 -47.71
CA ASP A 164 -1.76 9.90 -47.58
C ASP A 164 -0.49 9.26 -47.04
N ILE A 165 -0.56 8.67 -45.84
CA ILE A 165 0.60 8.08 -45.16
C ILE A 165 0.54 6.55 -45.09
N ARG A 166 -0.49 5.93 -45.65
CA ARG A 166 -0.81 4.51 -45.44
C ARG A 166 0.31 3.56 -45.88
N SER A 167 1.07 3.95 -46.90
CA SER A 167 2.13 3.13 -47.52
C SER A 167 3.55 3.63 -47.22
N ASN A 168 3.72 4.54 -46.26
CA ASN A 168 5.01 5.19 -46.01
C ASN A 168 6.03 4.28 -45.31
N TRP A 169 5.59 3.20 -44.66
CA TRP A 169 6.45 2.31 -43.88
C TRP A 169 6.13 0.86 -44.15
N SER A 170 7.15 -0.01 -44.06
CA SER A 170 7.03 -1.45 -44.26
C SER A 170 6.35 -2.17 -43.08
N GLY A 171 6.23 -1.53 -41.92
CA GLY A 171 5.61 -2.06 -40.71
C GLY A 171 5.72 -1.11 -39.53
N ARG A 172 5.11 -1.48 -38.40
CA ARG A 172 5.05 -0.64 -37.17
C ARG A 172 6.41 -0.18 -36.64
N VAL A 173 7.42 -1.06 -36.60
CA VAL A 173 8.76 -0.71 -36.11
C VAL A 173 9.37 0.40 -36.97
N ALA A 174 9.32 0.27 -38.30
CA ALA A 174 9.81 1.29 -39.22
C ALA A 174 9.04 2.62 -39.10
N ALA A 175 7.75 2.58 -38.79
CA ALA A 175 6.94 3.77 -38.55
C ALA A 175 7.34 4.50 -37.25
N TYR A 176 7.59 3.76 -36.16
CA TYR A 176 8.02 4.35 -34.89
C TYR A 176 9.48 4.83 -34.93
N ASP A 177 10.40 4.12 -35.60
CA ASP A 177 11.76 4.62 -35.87
C ASP A 177 11.68 5.97 -36.63
N TRP A 178 10.82 6.07 -37.64
CA TRP A 178 10.59 7.35 -38.34
C TRP A 178 10.03 8.43 -37.41
N ALA A 179 9.07 8.11 -36.55
CA ALA A 179 8.50 9.05 -35.60
C ALA A 179 9.54 9.54 -34.58
N LEU A 180 10.47 8.67 -34.17
CA LEU A 180 11.57 9.02 -33.26
C LEU A 180 12.53 10.04 -33.88
N ASP A 181 12.74 9.98 -35.19
CA ASP A 181 13.61 10.94 -35.89
C ASP A 181 12.90 12.24 -36.24
N HIS A 182 11.62 12.17 -36.64
CA HIS A 182 10.94 13.30 -37.28
C HIS A 182 9.93 14.01 -36.36
N LEU A 183 9.32 13.29 -35.42
CA LEU A 183 8.27 13.84 -34.55
C LEU A 183 8.75 14.03 -33.11
N MET A 184 9.42 13.01 -32.54
CA MET A 184 9.87 13.02 -31.13
C MET A 184 10.59 14.30 -30.72
N PRO A 185 11.47 14.94 -31.53
CA PRO A 185 12.12 16.20 -31.12
C PRO A 185 11.15 17.34 -30.78
N SER A 186 9.94 17.34 -31.35
CA SER A 186 8.92 18.38 -31.14
C SER A 186 7.79 17.95 -30.18
N LEU A 187 7.78 16.69 -29.73
CA LEU A 187 6.75 16.14 -28.85
C LEU A 187 7.10 16.37 -27.36
N ASN A 188 6.06 16.56 -26.55
CA ASN A 188 6.12 16.79 -25.11
C ASN A 188 6.82 15.62 -24.36
N LYS A 189 7.56 15.95 -23.28
CA LYS A 189 8.37 15.01 -22.47
C LYS A 189 7.85 14.76 -21.05
N GLN A 190 6.64 15.22 -20.73
CA GLN A 190 5.99 15.02 -19.43
C GLN A 190 5.19 13.72 -19.38
N VAL A 191 4.66 13.26 -20.52
CA VAL A 191 3.83 12.04 -20.60
C VAL A 191 3.96 11.37 -21.96
N ILE A 192 3.90 10.03 -21.98
CA ILE A 192 3.88 9.18 -23.16
C ILE A 192 2.62 8.31 -23.17
N PHE A 193 2.18 7.82 -24.33
CA PHE A 193 0.99 6.98 -24.45
C PHE A 193 1.28 5.63 -25.11
N SER A 194 0.82 4.55 -24.46
CA SER A 194 0.59 3.24 -25.08
C SER A 194 -0.89 3.15 -25.44
N ALA A 195 -1.25 3.55 -26.66
CA ALA A 195 -2.63 3.63 -27.14
C ALA A 195 -2.71 3.27 -28.64
N GLY A 196 -3.68 2.46 -29.04
CA GLY A 196 -3.84 2.04 -30.43
C GLY A 196 -5.20 1.42 -30.74
N LEU A 197 -5.31 0.77 -31.90
CA LEU A 197 -6.58 0.29 -32.45
C LEU A 197 -6.94 -1.14 -32.05
N ARG A 198 -6.14 -1.91 -31.30
CA ARG A 198 -6.51 -3.31 -30.91
C ARG A 198 -6.97 -4.17 -32.10
N THR A 199 -6.24 -4.14 -33.21
CA THR A 199 -6.63 -4.83 -34.46
C THR A 199 -6.61 -6.35 -34.35
N THR A 200 -5.89 -6.89 -33.37
CA THR A 200 -5.74 -8.33 -33.13
C THR A 200 -6.87 -8.91 -32.28
N GLU A 201 -7.77 -8.09 -31.71
CA GLU A 201 -8.88 -8.56 -30.89
C GLU A 201 -9.99 -9.15 -31.77
N PRO A 202 -10.33 -10.46 -31.60
CA PRO A 202 -11.25 -11.14 -32.50
C PRO A 202 -12.71 -10.77 -32.25
N ASN A 203 -13.06 -10.31 -31.04
CA ASN A 203 -14.39 -9.87 -30.71
C ASN A 203 -14.55 -8.38 -31.08
N PRO A 204 -15.50 -8.01 -31.96
CA PRO A 204 -15.72 -6.62 -32.32
C PRO A 204 -15.99 -5.71 -31.12
N LYS A 205 -16.57 -6.22 -30.02
CA LYS A 205 -16.78 -5.46 -28.79
C LYS A 205 -15.48 -5.04 -28.09
N ASP A 206 -14.42 -5.82 -28.29
CA ASP A 206 -13.11 -5.62 -27.67
C ASP A 206 -12.13 -4.94 -28.65
N ASN A 207 -12.48 -4.90 -29.94
CA ASN A 207 -11.75 -4.25 -31.02
C ASN A 207 -12.17 -2.76 -31.20
N TRP A 208 -11.31 -1.92 -31.79
CA TRP A 208 -11.62 -0.51 -32.05
C TRP A 208 -12.88 -0.26 -32.88
N THR A 209 -13.28 -1.20 -33.73
CA THR A 209 -14.48 -1.06 -34.58
C THR A 209 -15.79 -1.20 -33.81
N GLY A 210 -15.81 -1.81 -32.63
CA GLY A 210 -16.99 -1.80 -31.76
C GLY A 210 -16.88 -0.81 -30.62
N ASN A 211 -15.68 -0.61 -30.06
CA ASN A 211 -15.48 0.21 -28.87
C ASN A 211 -14.15 0.98 -28.91
N PRO A 212 -14.01 2.06 -29.70
CA PRO A 212 -12.74 2.78 -29.82
C PRO A 212 -12.28 3.39 -28.47
N TRP A 213 -10.97 3.41 -28.24
CA TRP A 213 -10.38 4.08 -27.07
C TRP A 213 -10.61 5.59 -27.09
N LEU A 214 -10.70 6.19 -25.91
CA LEU A 214 -11.17 7.56 -25.71
C LEU A 214 -10.05 8.55 -25.34
N VAL A 215 -8.87 8.05 -24.96
CA VAL A 215 -7.72 8.85 -24.50
C VAL A 215 -7.09 9.76 -25.56
N PHE A 216 -7.44 9.56 -26.84
CA PHE A 216 -6.78 10.22 -27.97
C PHE A 216 -6.96 11.74 -27.98
N ASP A 217 -7.99 12.29 -27.33
CA ASP A 217 -8.15 13.73 -27.19
C ASP A 217 -7.01 14.33 -26.37
N TYR A 218 -6.65 13.69 -25.26
CA TYR A 218 -5.58 14.15 -24.40
C TYR A 218 -4.20 13.93 -25.03
N ALA A 219 -3.99 12.77 -25.68
CA ALA A 219 -2.74 12.51 -26.41
C ALA A 219 -2.47 13.55 -27.51
N ALA A 220 -3.50 13.96 -28.25
CA ALA A 220 -3.40 15.02 -29.25
C ALA A 220 -3.24 16.41 -28.60
N ALA A 221 -3.95 16.69 -27.50
CA ALA A 221 -3.85 17.98 -26.80
C ALA A 221 -2.47 18.19 -26.14
N SER A 222 -1.88 17.12 -25.61
CA SER A 222 -0.59 17.14 -24.93
C SER A 222 0.60 17.17 -25.88
N LYS A 223 0.38 16.88 -27.18
CA LYS A 223 1.43 16.68 -28.20
C LYS A 223 2.45 15.64 -27.75
N SER A 224 1.97 14.52 -27.23
CA SER A 224 2.82 13.45 -26.70
C SER A 224 3.12 12.37 -27.73
N PHE A 225 4.18 11.60 -27.46
CA PHE A 225 4.46 10.41 -28.24
C PHE A 225 3.43 9.32 -27.95
N VAL A 226 2.93 8.67 -29.01
CA VAL A 226 1.90 7.63 -28.94
C VAL A 226 2.40 6.40 -29.69
N PHE A 227 2.40 5.26 -29.00
CA PHE A 227 2.75 3.97 -29.59
C PHE A 227 1.72 2.90 -29.20
N TYR A 228 1.73 1.77 -29.89
CA TYR A 228 0.97 0.58 -29.53
C TYR A 228 1.80 -0.63 -29.94
N LEU A 229 2.46 -1.24 -28.94
CA LEU A 229 3.50 -2.26 -29.10
C LEU A 229 3.35 -3.29 -27.96
N ASP A 230 3.39 -4.58 -28.30
CA ASP A 230 3.29 -5.71 -27.35
C ASP A 230 4.65 -5.97 -26.69
N PRO A 231 4.82 -5.75 -25.38
CA PRO A 231 6.09 -5.96 -24.69
C PRO A 231 6.56 -7.43 -24.69
N ARG A 232 5.70 -8.39 -25.03
CA ARG A 232 6.08 -9.81 -25.14
C ARG A 232 6.73 -10.15 -26.48
N VAL A 233 6.45 -9.36 -27.51
CA VAL A 233 7.08 -9.52 -28.82
C VAL A 233 8.44 -8.85 -28.77
N GLN A 234 9.51 -9.64 -28.88
CA GLN A 234 10.90 -9.17 -28.71
C GLN A 234 11.22 -7.88 -29.47
N SER A 235 10.91 -7.82 -30.77
CA SER A 235 11.18 -6.65 -31.61
C SER A 235 10.37 -5.41 -31.22
N GLU A 236 9.15 -5.62 -30.71
CA GLU A 236 8.29 -4.53 -30.23
C GLU A 236 8.75 -4.04 -28.86
N ARG A 237 9.16 -4.95 -27.96
CA ARG A 237 9.80 -4.61 -26.67
C ARG A 237 11.06 -3.78 -26.86
N GLU A 238 11.93 -4.18 -27.79
CA GLU A 238 13.12 -3.41 -28.15
C GLU A 238 12.76 -2.02 -28.65
N GLU A 239 11.70 -1.88 -29.43
CA GLU A 239 11.21 -0.58 -29.90
C GLU A 239 10.63 0.28 -28.77
N ILE A 240 9.89 -0.30 -27.81
CA ILE A 240 9.46 0.41 -26.58
C ILE A 240 10.68 0.94 -25.83
N VAL A 241 11.72 0.11 -25.65
CA VAL A 241 12.97 0.52 -25.01
C VAL A 241 13.64 1.69 -25.76
N LYS A 242 13.69 1.64 -27.10
CA LYS A 242 14.20 2.78 -27.89
C LYS A 242 13.38 4.04 -27.66
N ILE A 243 12.05 3.94 -27.63
CA ILE A 243 11.15 5.07 -27.44
C ILE A 243 11.40 5.74 -26.08
N VAL A 244 11.51 4.96 -25.00
CA VAL A 244 11.74 5.52 -23.65
C VAL A 244 13.13 6.16 -23.54
N GLN A 245 14.16 5.52 -24.11
CA GLN A 245 15.53 6.04 -24.08
C GLN A 245 15.69 7.32 -24.90
N ARG A 246 15.17 7.34 -26.13
CA ARG A 246 15.27 8.51 -27.03
C ARG A 246 14.33 9.64 -26.63
N GLY A 247 13.24 9.34 -25.95
CA GLY A 247 12.36 10.35 -25.38
C GLY A 247 13.01 11.16 -24.27
N ASN A 248 14.00 10.59 -23.57
CA ASN A 248 14.70 11.23 -22.43
C ASN A 248 13.71 11.75 -21.37
N TYR A 249 12.76 10.89 -20.99
CA TYR A 249 11.75 11.18 -19.98
C TYR A 249 12.36 11.20 -18.57
N ALA A 250 11.83 12.07 -17.70
CA ALA A 250 12.29 12.15 -16.31
C ALA A 250 11.74 10.99 -15.47
N PRO A 251 12.47 10.50 -14.45
CA PRO A 251 11.92 9.54 -13.50
C PRO A 251 10.60 10.04 -12.88
N GLY A 252 9.61 9.15 -12.82
CA GLY A 252 8.25 9.47 -12.39
C GLY A 252 7.31 9.91 -13.53
N THR A 253 7.79 9.88 -14.79
CA THR A 253 6.93 10.06 -15.97
C THR A 253 5.92 8.92 -16.07
N ALA A 254 4.69 9.24 -16.47
CA ALA A 254 3.67 8.23 -16.75
C ALA A 254 3.67 7.80 -18.22
N VAL A 255 3.47 6.51 -18.46
CA VAL A 255 2.84 6.01 -19.68
C VAL A 255 1.33 5.90 -19.44
N MET A 256 0.54 6.50 -20.32
CA MET A 256 -0.93 6.48 -20.27
C MET A 256 -1.51 5.56 -21.36
N GLY A 257 -2.72 5.04 -21.15
CA GLY A 257 -3.41 4.13 -22.08
C GLY A 257 -3.35 2.67 -21.63
N TYR A 258 -3.34 1.71 -22.56
CA TYR A 258 -3.24 0.28 -22.26
C TYR A 258 -2.40 -0.44 -23.35
N ALA A 259 -1.45 -1.29 -22.95
CA ALA A 259 -0.60 -2.03 -23.86
C ALA A 259 -1.30 -3.31 -24.30
N PRO A 260 -0.92 -3.90 -25.43
CA PRO A 260 -1.28 -5.28 -25.70
C PRO A 260 -0.86 -6.14 -24.49
N ASN A 261 -1.82 -6.85 -23.89
CA ASN A 261 -1.62 -7.75 -22.74
C ASN A 261 -1.24 -7.06 -21.43
N GLY A 262 -1.61 -5.78 -21.30
CA GLY A 262 -1.80 -5.12 -20.02
C GLY A 262 -0.54 -4.80 -19.24
N ASP A 263 -0.50 -5.28 -17.99
CA ASP A 263 0.41 -4.79 -16.96
C ASP A 263 1.88 -5.16 -17.20
N GLU A 264 2.16 -6.10 -18.10
CA GLU A 264 3.51 -6.48 -18.52
C GLU A 264 4.33 -5.32 -19.10
N LEU A 265 3.67 -4.22 -19.51
CA LEU A 265 4.38 -3.00 -19.90
C LEU A 265 5.27 -2.48 -18.76
N ASN A 266 4.85 -2.60 -17.49
CA ASN A 266 5.62 -2.14 -16.34
C ASN A 266 7.02 -2.77 -16.27
N ALA A 267 7.13 -4.07 -16.51
CA ALA A 267 8.42 -4.77 -16.55
C ALA A 267 9.36 -4.24 -17.64
N THR A 268 8.81 -3.60 -18.69
CA THR A 268 9.61 -2.97 -19.76
C THR A 268 9.96 -1.52 -19.46
N VAL A 269 9.06 -0.73 -18.86
CA VAL A 269 9.22 0.73 -18.70
C VAL A 269 9.73 1.17 -17.33
N ASN A 270 9.47 0.41 -16.25
CA ASN A 270 9.92 0.72 -14.89
C ASN A 270 11.46 0.80 -14.77
N PRO A 271 12.26 -0.05 -15.44
CA PRO A 271 13.74 0.08 -15.43
C PRO A 271 14.25 1.44 -15.94
N TYR A 272 13.41 2.18 -16.66
CA TYR A 272 13.72 3.51 -17.21
C TYR A 272 13.07 4.65 -16.42
N GLY A 273 12.49 4.37 -15.26
CA GLY A 273 11.89 5.39 -14.39
C GLY A 273 10.51 5.86 -14.87
N ILE A 274 9.78 5.02 -15.59
CA ILE A 274 8.43 5.33 -16.11
C ILE A 274 7.43 4.39 -15.45
N GLY A 275 6.34 4.94 -14.91
CA GLY A 275 5.22 4.20 -14.33
C GLY A 275 3.97 4.23 -15.18
N TYR A 276 3.01 3.35 -14.91
CA TYR A 276 1.77 3.24 -15.68
C TYR A 276 0.63 4.03 -15.03
N VAL A 277 -0.16 4.76 -15.81
CA VAL A 277 -1.53 5.16 -15.47
C VAL A 277 -2.45 4.60 -16.54
N VAL A 278 -3.19 3.53 -16.21
CA VAL A 278 -4.12 2.94 -17.16
C VAL A 278 -5.24 3.93 -17.47
N SER A 279 -5.54 4.15 -18.74
CA SER A 279 -6.40 5.26 -19.15
C SER A 279 -6.96 5.15 -20.57
N ASP A 280 -7.05 3.96 -21.16
CA ASP A 280 -7.44 3.78 -22.55
C ASP A 280 -8.89 4.24 -22.88
N TYR A 281 -9.83 4.02 -21.97
CA TYR A 281 -11.21 4.53 -21.96
C TYR A 281 -11.40 5.85 -21.20
N TYR A 282 -10.31 6.51 -20.78
CA TYR A 282 -10.39 7.83 -20.17
C TYR A 282 -10.79 8.88 -21.21
N SER A 283 -11.98 9.46 -21.07
CA SER A 283 -12.53 10.42 -22.04
C SER A 283 -12.33 11.86 -21.58
N ASN A 284 -12.25 12.80 -22.53
CA ASN A 284 -12.20 14.24 -22.27
C ASN A 284 -10.99 14.66 -21.41
N GLY A 285 -9.87 13.92 -21.47
CA GLY A 285 -8.69 14.21 -20.65
C GLY A 285 -8.11 15.60 -20.92
N SER A 286 -8.27 16.12 -22.14
CA SER A 286 -7.90 17.50 -22.50
C SER A 286 -8.73 18.57 -21.76
N VAL A 287 -9.94 18.24 -21.29
CA VAL A 287 -10.78 19.12 -20.47
C VAL A 287 -10.47 18.96 -18.98
N TRP A 288 -10.40 17.73 -18.50
CA TRP A 288 -10.15 17.42 -17.09
C TRP A 288 -8.80 17.95 -16.59
N SER A 289 -7.77 17.84 -17.42
CA SER A 289 -6.45 18.40 -17.13
C SER A 289 -6.43 19.93 -17.04
N SER A 290 -7.50 20.65 -17.42
CA SER A 290 -7.58 22.12 -17.27
C SER A 290 -8.03 22.58 -15.88
N PHE A 291 -8.55 21.67 -15.04
CA PHE A 291 -8.97 22.00 -13.68
C PHE A 291 -7.77 22.19 -12.75
N PRO A 292 -7.84 23.05 -11.72
CA PRO A 292 -6.72 23.27 -10.81
C PRO A 292 -6.41 22.01 -9.99
N ASN A 293 -5.14 21.84 -9.59
CA ASN A 293 -4.74 20.77 -8.69
C ASN A 293 -5.35 21.01 -7.29
N ARG A 294 -5.65 19.92 -6.58
CA ARG A 294 -6.34 19.94 -5.27
C ARG A 294 -5.66 19.00 -4.29
N THR A 295 -5.73 19.35 -3.01
CA THR A 295 -5.38 18.47 -1.91
C THR A 295 -6.64 17.99 -1.19
N TYR A 296 -6.53 16.84 -0.54
CA TYR A 296 -7.60 16.14 0.14
C TYR A 296 -7.12 15.60 1.49
N SER A 297 -8.05 15.20 2.34
CA SER A 297 -7.73 14.67 3.67
C SER A 297 -8.73 13.62 4.11
N GLN A 298 -8.24 12.53 4.71
CA GLN A 298 -9.06 11.57 5.44
C GLN A 298 -8.64 11.55 6.91
N PRO A 299 -9.55 11.23 7.86
CA PRO A 299 -9.17 11.02 9.25
C PRO A 299 -8.19 9.85 9.39
N ALA A 300 -7.48 9.78 10.52
CA ALA A 300 -6.73 8.57 10.88
C ALA A 300 -7.72 7.42 11.16
N GLY A 301 -7.23 6.19 11.04
CA GLY A 301 -7.98 5.00 11.43
C GLY A 301 -8.32 5.01 12.92
N THR A 302 -9.46 4.45 13.28
CA THR A 302 -9.91 4.31 14.66
C THR A 302 -9.75 2.86 15.11
N ALA A 303 -8.81 2.64 16.02
CA ALA A 303 -8.57 1.32 16.62
C ALA A 303 -9.78 0.87 17.45
N ILE A 304 -10.07 -0.43 17.40
CA ILE A 304 -11.03 -1.08 18.31
C ILE A 304 -10.34 -2.06 19.25
N ASN A 305 -11.05 -2.50 20.30
CA ASN A 305 -10.57 -3.55 21.19
C ASN A 305 -10.82 -4.91 20.55
N ALA A 306 -9.85 -5.40 19.77
CA ALA A 306 -9.97 -6.72 19.14
C ALA A 306 -10.01 -7.83 20.20
N GLN A 307 -11.02 -8.69 20.08
CA GLN A 307 -11.29 -9.82 20.95
C GLN A 307 -10.85 -11.16 20.31
N PRO A 308 -10.32 -12.10 21.10
CA PRO A 308 -10.20 -13.50 20.70
C PRO A 308 -11.54 -14.10 20.26
N GLY A 309 -11.49 -15.12 19.40
CA GLY A 309 -12.65 -15.81 18.87
C GLY A 309 -13.40 -15.07 17.76
N LYS A 310 -12.88 -13.92 17.31
CA LYS A 310 -13.47 -13.11 16.22
C LYS A 310 -12.57 -13.03 15.00
N VAL A 311 -13.20 -12.84 13.84
CA VAL A 311 -12.56 -12.59 12.56
C VAL A 311 -12.79 -11.13 12.15
N TYR A 312 -11.72 -10.36 12.05
CA TYR A 312 -11.69 -8.98 11.58
C TYR A 312 -11.42 -8.98 10.09
N VAL A 313 -12.26 -8.28 9.33
CA VAL A 313 -12.22 -8.32 7.87
C VAL A 313 -12.14 -6.90 7.33
N SER A 314 -11.13 -6.62 6.52
CA SER A 314 -11.11 -5.48 5.61
C SER A 314 -11.45 -5.94 4.18
N ILE A 315 -12.38 -5.25 3.54
CA ILE A 315 -12.75 -5.48 2.13
C ILE A 315 -12.26 -4.28 1.33
N VAL A 316 -11.36 -4.48 0.37
CA VAL A 316 -10.81 -3.40 -0.46
C VAL A 316 -11.06 -3.65 -1.94
N ALA A 317 -11.85 -2.80 -2.58
CA ALA A 317 -12.14 -2.89 -4.01
C ALA A 317 -10.93 -2.44 -4.84
N SER A 318 -10.60 -3.21 -5.88
CA SER A 318 -9.44 -3.03 -6.78
C SER A 318 -9.62 -1.97 -7.88
N ASP A 319 -8.68 -1.96 -8.83
CA ASP A 319 -8.68 -1.22 -10.10
C ASP A 319 -8.59 0.31 -9.98
N GLY A 320 -8.31 0.84 -8.79
CA GLY A 320 -8.17 2.28 -8.56
C GLY A 320 -6.87 2.89 -9.10
N ASP A 321 -5.88 2.11 -9.52
CA ASP A 321 -4.73 2.63 -10.29
C ASP A 321 -5.14 3.11 -11.70
N ASN A 322 -6.36 2.73 -12.12
CA ASN A 322 -6.90 2.96 -13.43
C ASN A 322 -7.86 4.17 -13.44
N ILE A 323 -7.45 5.30 -14.02
CA ILE A 323 -8.24 6.55 -13.99
C ILE A 323 -9.58 6.45 -14.75
N GLN A 324 -9.71 5.51 -15.69
CA GLN A 324 -10.99 5.23 -16.34
C GLN A 324 -11.96 4.44 -15.46
N PHE A 325 -11.49 3.70 -14.45
CA PHE A 325 -12.40 3.11 -13.47
C PHE A 325 -12.95 4.18 -12.56
N ASP A 326 -12.12 5.13 -12.13
CA ASP A 326 -12.53 6.35 -11.44
C ASP A 326 -13.61 7.08 -12.27
N GLN A 327 -13.36 7.33 -13.55
CA GLN A 327 -14.34 8.01 -14.41
C GLN A 327 -15.57 7.13 -14.74
N GLY A 328 -15.40 5.82 -14.84
CA GLY A 328 -16.42 4.89 -15.35
C GLY A 328 -17.18 4.20 -14.24
N SER A 329 -16.79 2.96 -13.95
CA SER A 329 -17.49 2.07 -13.01
C SER A 329 -17.68 2.72 -11.63
N LEU A 330 -16.63 3.35 -11.09
CA LEU A 330 -16.66 3.90 -9.73
C LEU A 330 -17.67 5.04 -9.57
N TYR A 331 -17.83 5.90 -10.58
CA TYR A 331 -18.89 6.91 -10.60
C TYR A 331 -20.28 6.29 -10.39
N GLY A 332 -20.52 5.16 -11.07
CA GLY A 332 -21.74 4.36 -10.96
C GLY A 332 -21.89 3.70 -9.59
N GLN A 333 -20.83 3.08 -9.06
CA GLN A 333 -20.84 2.49 -7.70
C GLN A 333 -21.23 3.54 -6.65
N PHE A 334 -20.75 4.78 -6.81
CA PHE A 334 -21.03 5.86 -5.87
C PHE A 334 -22.47 6.37 -5.94
N GLN A 335 -23.29 5.94 -6.91
CA GLN A 335 -24.74 6.20 -6.91
C GLN A 335 -25.53 5.22 -6.02
N SER A 336 -24.89 4.13 -5.57
CA SER A 336 -25.56 3.12 -4.74
C SER A 336 -26.04 3.68 -3.40
N THR A 337 -27.25 3.27 -3.01
CA THR A 337 -27.80 3.53 -1.66
C THR A 337 -27.27 2.54 -0.60
N ALA A 338 -26.62 1.45 -1.02
CA ALA A 338 -25.95 0.50 -0.14
C ALA A 338 -24.56 0.99 0.31
N LYS A 339 -24.02 2.04 -0.34
CA LYS A 339 -22.74 2.66 0.01
C LYS A 339 -22.67 3.06 1.48
N GLY A 340 -21.66 2.54 2.18
CA GLY A 340 -21.42 2.82 3.58
C GLY A 340 -22.21 1.96 4.57
N GLN A 341 -23.04 1.02 4.12
CA GLN A 341 -23.72 0.08 5.02
C GLN A 341 -22.78 -1.01 5.57
N VAL A 342 -21.68 -1.28 4.86
CA VAL A 342 -20.55 -2.09 5.32
C VAL A 342 -19.28 -1.24 5.21
N PRO A 343 -18.38 -1.25 6.22
CA PRO A 343 -17.06 -0.65 6.13
C PRO A 343 -16.23 -1.27 5.00
N VAL A 344 -15.74 -0.45 4.06
CA VAL A 344 -14.92 -0.90 2.93
C VAL A 344 -13.84 0.13 2.57
N GLY A 345 -12.77 -0.36 1.96
CA GLY A 345 -11.84 0.46 1.18
C GLY A 345 -12.22 0.43 -0.30
N ILE A 346 -12.06 1.55 -1.00
CA ILE A 346 -12.15 1.63 -2.45
C ILE A 346 -10.86 2.24 -2.97
N THR A 347 -10.16 1.54 -3.86
CA THR A 347 -8.97 2.12 -4.48
C THR A 347 -9.33 3.26 -5.44
N ILE A 348 -8.49 4.29 -5.51
CA ILE A 348 -8.59 5.46 -6.40
C ILE A 348 -7.21 5.83 -6.95
N THR A 349 -7.16 6.63 -8.03
CA THR A 349 -5.91 7.06 -8.65
C THR A 349 -5.45 8.38 -8.02
N PRO A 350 -4.37 8.43 -7.20
CA PRO A 350 -3.90 9.68 -6.60
C PRO A 350 -3.46 10.71 -7.65
N SER A 351 -3.02 10.27 -8.84
CA SER A 351 -2.69 11.14 -9.98
C SER A 351 -3.89 11.95 -10.50
N ALA A 352 -5.13 11.58 -10.16
CA ALA A 352 -6.32 12.37 -10.49
C ALA A 352 -6.30 13.76 -9.82
N GLN A 353 -5.48 14.00 -8.79
CA GLN A 353 -5.27 15.34 -8.22
C GLN A 353 -4.83 16.38 -9.28
N GLU A 354 -4.08 15.94 -10.30
CA GLU A 354 -3.64 16.79 -11.40
C GLU A 354 -4.40 16.50 -12.70
N LEU A 355 -4.64 15.23 -13.01
CA LEU A 355 -5.26 14.80 -14.26
C LEU A 355 -6.76 15.10 -14.31
N ALA A 356 -7.46 15.02 -13.18
CA ALA A 356 -8.92 15.05 -13.11
C ALA A 356 -9.45 15.39 -11.71
N SER A 357 -9.05 16.52 -11.14
CA SER A 357 -9.45 16.88 -9.77
C SER A 357 -10.96 16.86 -9.50
N PRO A 358 -11.87 17.15 -10.46
CA PRO A 358 -13.31 16.97 -10.24
C PRO A 358 -13.76 15.56 -9.85
N PHE A 359 -13.00 14.51 -10.22
CA PHE A 359 -13.34 13.13 -9.83
C PHE A 359 -13.12 12.93 -8.33
N LEU A 360 -11.96 13.36 -7.85
CA LEU A 360 -11.64 13.31 -6.43
C LEU A 360 -12.54 14.25 -5.61
N ASP A 361 -12.82 15.46 -6.10
CA ASP A 361 -13.80 16.36 -5.47
C ASP A 361 -15.14 15.65 -5.24
N TYR A 362 -15.63 14.91 -6.26
CA TYR A 362 -16.85 14.14 -6.17
C TYR A 362 -16.75 12.98 -5.16
N PHE A 363 -15.72 12.14 -5.22
CA PHE A 363 -15.60 10.99 -4.32
C PHE A 363 -15.41 11.41 -2.86
N TYR A 364 -14.61 12.44 -2.60
CA TYR A 364 -14.42 12.97 -1.26
C TYR A 364 -15.68 13.61 -0.69
N ALA A 365 -16.48 14.29 -1.52
CA ALA A 365 -17.75 14.87 -1.10
C ALA A 365 -18.87 13.82 -0.88
N ASN A 366 -18.79 12.66 -1.54
CA ASN A 366 -19.88 11.68 -1.57
C ASN A 366 -19.57 10.34 -0.90
N LYS A 367 -18.36 10.15 -0.36
CA LYS A 367 -18.06 8.99 0.49
C LYS A 367 -18.75 9.13 1.86
N THR A 368 -19.03 8.01 2.51
CA THR A 368 -19.50 7.99 3.89
C THR A 368 -18.33 7.79 4.86
N ASP A 369 -18.59 7.80 6.17
CA ASP A 369 -17.57 7.49 7.18
C ASP A 369 -17.08 6.05 7.14
N ASN A 370 -17.88 5.15 6.55
CA ASN A 370 -17.59 3.73 6.34
C ASN A 370 -16.89 3.45 5.00
N VAL A 371 -16.56 4.48 4.21
CA VAL A 371 -15.79 4.33 2.97
C VAL A 371 -14.47 5.07 3.12
N GLU A 372 -13.38 4.31 3.03
CA GLU A 372 -12.01 4.82 2.88
C GLU A 372 -11.63 4.82 1.40
N LEU A 373 -11.04 5.93 0.94
CA LEU A 373 -10.37 6.00 -0.35
C LEU A 373 -8.92 5.57 -0.18
N VAL A 374 -8.53 4.51 -0.87
CA VAL A 374 -7.24 3.82 -0.77
C VAL A 374 -6.44 4.13 -2.04
N ALA A 375 -5.11 4.25 -1.96
CA ALA A 375 -4.34 4.34 -3.20
C ALA A 375 -4.30 2.99 -3.91
N GLY A 376 -4.55 2.99 -5.23
CA GLY A 376 -4.37 1.80 -6.08
C GLY A 376 -2.91 1.30 -6.14
N PRO A 377 -2.68 0.09 -6.67
CA PRO A 377 -1.33 -0.47 -6.81
C PRO A 377 -0.52 0.34 -7.85
N THR A 378 0.67 0.86 -7.57
CA THR A 378 1.33 0.97 -6.27
C THR A 378 1.59 2.45 -6.00
N GLY A 379 0.60 3.13 -5.40
CA GLY A 379 0.71 4.53 -5.02
C GLY A 379 0.14 5.49 -6.08
N TYR A 380 0.88 6.54 -6.44
CA TYR A 380 0.37 7.55 -7.39
C TYR A 380 0.40 7.10 -8.87
N GLN A 381 1.23 6.10 -9.18
CA GLN A 381 1.33 5.42 -10.48
C GLN A 381 1.42 3.91 -10.23
N PHE A 382 0.97 3.11 -11.19
CA PHE A 382 1.16 1.67 -11.15
C PHE A 382 2.60 1.32 -11.57
N ILE A 383 3.37 0.78 -10.63
CA ILE A 383 4.74 0.30 -10.84
C ILE A 383 4.91 -1.08 -10.18
N TYR A 384 5.94 -1.79 -10.63
CA TYR A 384 6.54 -2.95 -9.95
C TYR A 384 7.79 -2.47 -9.22
N PRO A 385 7.75 -2.30 -7.88
CA PRO A 385 8.86 -1.72 -7.12
C PRO A 385 10.19 -2.43 -7.31
N GLU A 386 10.19 -3.75 -7.55
CA GLU A 386 11.41 -4.52 -7.79
C GLU A 386 12.06 -4.23 -9.16
N ASP A 387 11.28 -3.81 -10.16
CA ASP A 387 11.75 -3.54 -11.52
C ASP A 387 12.11 -2.05 -11.73
N TYR A 388 11.69 -1.17 -10.82
CA TYR A 388 11.93 0.27 -10.90
C TYR A 388 13.36 0.62 -10.47
N THR A 389 14.34 0.37 -11.34
CA THR A 389 15.76 0.47 -10.99
C THR A 389 16.38 1.85 -11.23
N ASN A 390 15.81 2.68 -12.12
CA ASN A 390 16.31 4.03 -12.41
C ASN A 390 15.42 5.12 -11.77
N GLY A 391 15.98 5.89 -10.85
CA GLY A 391 15.28 7.02 -10.23
C GLY A 391 14.20 6.64 -9.22
N TYR A 392 14.27 5.44 -8.62
CA TYR A 392 13.30 5.01 -7.60
C TYR A 392 13.20 5.98 -6.42
N SER A 393 14.32 6.54 -5.96
CA SER A 393 14.30 7.55 -4.88
C SER A 393 13.55 8.84 -5.28
N VAL A 394 13.59 9.22 -6.56
CA VAL A 394 12.80 10.34 -7.09
C VAL A 394 11.32 9.97 -7.07
N TRP A 395 10.99 8.77 -7.54
CA TRP A 395 9.62 8.25 -7.52
C TRP A 395 9.07 8.15 -6.10
N LEU A 396 9.84 7.66 -5.13
CA LEU A 396 9.46 7.57 -3.71
C LEU A 396 9.13 8.94 -3.11
N ASN A 397 9.93 9.96 -3.43
CA ASN A 397 9.66 11.34 -2.98
C ASN A 397 8.38 11.91 -3.59
N LEU A 398 8.13 11.64 -4.87
CA LEU A 398 6.86 11.99 -5.51
C LEU A 398 5.72 11.23 -4.83
N ASN A 399 5.79 9.90 -4.75
CA ASN A 399 4.77 9.07 -4.15
C ASN A 399 4.39 9.53 -2.74
N LYS A 400 5.39 9.79 -1.89
CA LYS A 400 5.20 10.38 -0.56
C LYS A 400 4.31 11.63 -0.62
N GLN A 401 4.68 12.60 -1.45
CA GLN A 401 3.96 13.86 -1.58
C GLN A 401 2.54 13.66 -2.14
N TRP A 402 2.39 12.87 -3.20
CA TRP A 402 1.11 12.63 -3.86
C TRP A 402 0.12 11.90 -2.94
N LEU A 403 0.57 10.89 -2.17
CA LEU A 403 -0.30 10.19 -1.22
C LEU A 403 -0.68 11.08 -0.04
N GLN A 404 0.24 11.91 0.46
CA GLN A 404 -0.04 12.88 1.51
C GLN A 404 -1.08 13.93 1.05
N ASP A 405 -0.87 14.50 -0.15
CA ASP A 405 -1.75 15.52 -0.71
C ASP A 405 -3.11 14.93 -1.11
N ALA A 406 -3.18 13.65 -1.48
CA ALA A 406 -4.42 12.93 -1.70
C ALA A 406 -5.11 12.51 -0.40
N GLY A 407 -4.52 12.74 0.79
CA GLY A 407 -5.13 12.35 2.06
C GLY A 407 -5.23 10.84 2.27
N ILE A 408 -4.35 10.06 1.65
CA ILE A 408 -4.35 8.60 1.71
C ILE A 408 -3.85 8.10 3.07
N ARG A 409 -4.51 7.07 3.60
CA ARG A 409 -4.12 6.38 4.85
C ARG A 409 -3.59 4.97 4.61
N THR A 410 -4.11 4.30 3.60
CA THR A 410 -3.66 2.96 3.20
C THR A 410 -3.45 2.90 1.69
N SER A 411 -2.48 2.09 1.25
CA SER A 411 -2.13 1.92 -0.16
C SER A 411 -2.08 0.44 -0.51
N GLN A 412 -2.57 0.08 -1.69
CA GLN A 412 -2.27 -1.22 -2.29
C GLN A 412 -0.86 -1.20 -2.87
N ILE A 413 -0.16 -2.32 -2.77
CA ILE A 413 1.17 -2.54 -3.37
C ILE A 413 1.19 -3.88 -4.10
N TRP A 414 1.85 -3.90 -5.26
CA TRP A 414 1.89 -5.05 -6.16
C TRP A 414 3.30 -5.27 -6.71
N HIS A 415 3.64 -6.53 -7.01
CA HIS A 415 5.00 -6.95 -7.39
C HIS A 415 6.10 -6.38 -6.48
N SER A 416 5.90 -6.49 -5.17
CA SER A 416 6.85 -6.04 -4.15
C SER A 416 7.08 -7.18 -3.17
N ARG A 417 8.32 -7.64 -3.01
CA ARG A 417 8.65 -8.71 -2.05
C ARG A 417 8.73 -8.12 -0.64
N VAL A 418 8.04 -8.73 0.34
CA VAL A 418 8.16 -8.30 1.74
C VAL A 418 9.62 -8.30 2.16
N ASN A 419 10.04 -7.26 2.88
CA ASN A 419 11.39 -7.08 3.39
C ASN A 419 12.49 -6.95 2.31
N SER A 420 12.14 -6.83 1.04
CA SER A 420 13.09 -6.43 0.01
C SER A 420 13.57 -4.99 0.27
N THR A 421 14.71 -4.64 -0.34
CA THR A 421 15.24 -3.27 -0.28
C THR A 421 14.21 -2.26 -0.81
N SER A 422 13.51 -2.57 -1.91
CA SER A 422 12.54 -1.66 -2.52
C SER A 422 11.29 -1.48 -1.65
N HIS A 423 10.82 -2.54 -0.99
CA HIS A 423 9.72 -2.51 -0.02
C HIS A 423 10.06 -1.66 1.21
N LYS A 424 11.23 -1.89 1.83
CA LYS A 424 11.68 -1.11 3.00
C LYS A 424 11.85 0.36 2.67
N GLN A 425 12.46 0.68 1.52
CA GLN A 425 12.60 2.06 1.06
C GLN A 425 11.23 2.73 0.83
N MET A 426 10.24 1.99 0.33
CA MET A 426 8.87 2.49 0.19
C MET A 426 8.27 2.82 1.56
N ALA A 427 8.28 1.87 2.50
CA ALA A 427 7.78 2.09 3.84
C ALA A 427 8.49 3.27 4.53
N ASP A 428 9.82 3.34 4.48
CA ASP A 428 10.62 4.46 5.00
C ASP A 428 10.17 5.81 4.44
N SER A 429 9.95 5.89 3.12
CA SER A 429 9.59 7.14 2.46
C SER A 429 8.28 7.73 2.99
N LEU A 430 7.35 6.85 3.41
CA LEU A 430 6.01 7.20 3.86
C LEU A 430 5.94 7.62 5.32
N VAL A 431 7.00 7.44 6.11
CA VAL A 431 7.04 7.88 7.51
C VAL A 431 6.74 9.38 7.62
N GLY A 432 5.77 9.71 8.48
CA GLY A 432 5.32 11.07 8.73
C GLY A 432 4.34 11.66 7.70
N THR A 433 3.95 10.91 6.66
CA THR A 433 2.90 11.34 5.71
C THR A 433 1.49 11.16 6.26
N GLY A 434 1.33 10.26 7.23
CA GLY A 434 0.05 9.78 7.72
C GLY A 434 -0.54 8.62 6.92
N VAL A 435 0.17 8.09 5.91
CA VAL A 435 -0.03 6.71 5.46
C VAL A 435 0.43 5.78 6.60
N ALA A 436 -0.38 4.79 6.94
CA ALA A 436 -0.13 3.88 8.05
C ALA A 436 -0.01 2.42 7.60
N GLY A 437 -0.58 2.06 6.44
CA GLY A 437 -0.66 0.67 5.98
C GLY A 437 -0.42 0.47 4.49
N LEU A 438 0.26 -0.61 4.15
CA LEU A 438 0.49 -1.14 2.81
C LEU A 438 -0.20 -2.52 2.71
N PHE A 439 -1.13 -2.67 1.79
CA PHE A 439 -1.84 -3.91 1.52
C PHE A 439 -1.20 -4.58 0.30
N ARG A 440 -0.62 -5.77 0.48
CA ARG A 440 0.26 -6.42 -0.49
C ARG A 440 -0.41 -7.60 -1.19
N GLY A 441 -0.38 -7.61 -2.54
CA GLY A 441 -1.01 -8.65 -3.37
C GLY A 441 -0.26 -9.99 -3.52
N ASP A 442 1.07 -10.02 -3.34
CA ASP A 442 1.90 -11.16 -3.76
C ASP A 442 2.20 -12.18 -2.64
N ASP A 443 1.19 -12.78 -1.98
CA ASP A 443 1.25 -13.97 -1.08
C ASP A 443 0.47 -13.75 0.24
N VAL A 444 -0.01 -14.86 0.85
CA VAL A 444 -0.55 -14.90 2.21
C VAL A 444 0.60 -14.93 3.20
N GLN A 445 0.90 -13.80 3.85
CA GLN A 445 2.04 -13.66 4.78
C GLN A 445 1.69 -12.78 6.00
N PRO A 446 2.38 -12.96 7.15
CA PRO A 446 2.02 -12.30 8.40
C PRO A 446 2.19 -10.77 8.34
N ILE A 447 1.45 -10.11 9.23
CA ILE A 447 1.53 -8.67 9.47
C ILE A 447 2.97 -8.28 9.83
N SER A 448 3.55 -7.32 9.11
CA SER A 448 4.88 -6.76 9.42
C SER A 448 4.78 -5.25 9.62
N ALA A 449 5.73 -4.67 10.36
CA ALA A 449 5.77 -3.23 10.60
C ALA A 449 7.18 -2.68 10.43
N TYR A 450 7.30 -1.60 9.67
CA TYR A 450 8.57 -0.95 9.39
C TYR A 450 8.45 0.56 9.63
N HIS A 451 9.10 1.03 10.70
CA HIS A 451 9.04 2.43 11.18
C HIS A 451 7.61 2.98 11.35
N GLY A 452 6.69 2.13 11.81
CA GLY A 452 5.29 2.49 12.03
C GLY A 452 4.41 2.39 10.78
N ILE A 453 4.96 1.95 9.65
CA ILE A 453 4.19 1.58 8.47
C ILE A 453 3.96 0.07 8.48
N TYR A 454 2.69 -0.33 8.56
CA TYR A 454 2.29 -1.72 8.57
C TYR A 454 2.21 -2.26 7.14
N THR A 455 2.67 -3.49 6.92
CA THR A 455 2.42 -4.23 5.68
C THR A 455 1.61 -5.47 6.02
N ILE A 456 0.44 -5.60 5.39
CA ILE A 456 -0.51 -6.69 5.61
C ILE A 456 -0.95 -7.28 4.27
N ALA A 457 -1.47 -8.51 4.30
CA ALA A 457 -1.98 -9.16 3.09
C ALA A 457 -3.14 -8.35 2.50
N GLN A 458 -3.15 -8.18 1.18
CA GLN A 458 -4.25 -7.56 0.45
C GLN A 458 -5.54 -8.40 0.56
N GLY A 459 -5.40 -9.73 0.68
CA GLY A 459 -6.51 -10.64 0.90
C GLY A 459 -6.83 -11.56 -0.27
N ASP A 460 -7.89 -12.35 -0.14
CA ASP A 460 -8.36 -13.22 -1.21
C ASP A 460 -8.93 -12.40 -2.37
N MET A 461 -8.39 -12.61 -3.57
CA MET A 461 -8.90 -12.01 -4.80
C MET A 461 -10.22 -12.68 -5.19
N VAL A 462 -11.30 -11.91 -5.26
CA VAL A 462 -12.64 -12.42 -5.57
C VAL A 462 -13.23 -11.76 -6.81
N GLN A 463 -13.94 -12.50 -7.65
CA GLN A 463 -14.42 -12.00 -8.95
C GLN A 463 -15.92 -12.16 -9.17
N ASN A 464 -16.59 -13.02 -8.40
CA ASN A 464 -17.99 -13.36 -8.63
C ASN A 464 -18.83 -13.10 -7.40
N GLU A 465 -20.11 -12.82 -7.64
CA GLU A 465 -21.11 -12.74 -6.58
C GLU A 465 -21.13 -14.04 -5.76
N GLY A 466 -21.11 -13.91 -4.43
CA GLY A 466 -21.06 -15.02 -3.50
C GLY A 466 -19.64 -15.44 -3.09
N ASP A 467 -18.60 -14.93 -3.74
CA ASP A 467 -17.22 -15.27 -3.42
C ASP A 467 -16.81 -14.78 -2.01
N ILE A 468 -17.24 -13.58 -1.58
CA ILE A 468 -16.94 -13.07 -0.23
C ILE A 468 -17.51 -14.01 0.83
N TYR A 469 -18.78 -14.39 0.69
CA TYR A 469 -19.43 -15.37 1.56
C TYR A 469 -18.70 -16.72 1.52
N ASN A 470 -18.34 -17.20 0.33
CA ASN A 470 -17.71 -18.51 0.15
C ASN A 470 -16.30 -18.59 0.73
N VAL A 471 -15.53 -17.51 0.67
CA VAL A 471 -14.23 -17.41 1.33
C VAL A 471 -14.42 -17.32 2.84
N LEU A 472 -15.18 -16.32 3.31
CA LEU A 472 -15.23 -15.99 4.73
C LEU A 472 -15.88 -17.08 5.59
N LYS A 473 -16.88 -17.82 5.08
CA LYS A 473 -17.51 -18.92 5.82
C LYS A 473 -16.51 -20.00 6.24
N ASN A 474 -15.40 -20.15 5.51
CA ASN A 474 -14.35 -21.13 5.76
C ASN A 474 -13.20 -20.59 6.61
N VAL A 475 -13.17 -19.28 6.91
CA VAL A 475 -12.16 -18.69 7.79
C VAL A 475 -12.47 -19.09 9.23
N ASN A 476 -11.52 -19.78 9.87
CA ASN A 476 -11.64 -20.21 11.26
C ASN A 476 -11.35 -19.04 12.21
N SER A 477 -12.20 -18.87 13.22
CA SER A 477 -11.87 -18.05 14.38
C SER A 477 -10.86 -18.77 15.27
N ASP A 478 -10.00 -18.02 15.95
CA ASP A 478 -9.07 -18.56 16.94
C ASP A 478 -9.53 -18.13 18.35
N PRO A 479 -9.87 -19.05 19.27
CA PRO A 479 -10.32 -18.67 20.60
C PRO A 479 -9.23 -18.00 21.45
N SER A 480 -7.96 -18.09 21.05
CA SER A 480 -6.82 -17.52 21.78
C SER A 480 -6.39 -16.13 21.28
N ARG A 481 -6.84 -15.70 20.10
CA ARG A 481 -6.44 -14.41 19.50
C ARG A 481 -7.45 -13.89 18.47
N PRO A 482 -7.48 -12.57 18.20
CA PRO A 482 -8.18 -12.05 17.04
C PRO A 482 -7.55 -12.58 15.74
N VAL A 483 -8.39 -12.92 14.75
CA VAL A 483 -7.95 -13.31 13.40
C VAL A 483 -8.23 -12.14 12.45
N PHE A 484 -7.24 -11.74 11.65
CA PHE A 484 -7.39 -10.72 10.61
C PHE A 484 -7.37 -11.39 9.24
N HIS A 485 -8.37 -11.09 8.40
CA HIS A 485 -8.53 -11.74 7.10
C HIS A 485 -9.10 -10.76 6.08
N ASN A 486 -8.32 -10.44 5.05
CA ASN A 486 -8.70 -9.44 4.06
C ASN A 486 -9.31 -10.06 2.81
N ILE A 487 -10.12 -9.26 2.12
CA ILE A 487 -10.77 -9.63 0.86
C ILE A 487 -10.52 -8.51 -0.16
N TYR A 488 -10.17 -8.90 -1.38
CA TYR A 488 -9.86 -7.98 -2.48
C TYR A 488 -10.77 -8.23 -3.69
N PRO A 489 -11.97 -7.62 -3.72
CA PRO A 489 -12.89 -7.80 -4.84
C PRO A 489 -12.41 -7.07 -6.09
N ILE A 490 -12.36 -7.81 -7.20
CA ILE A 490 -12.01 -7.28 -8.51
C ILE A 490 -13.18 -6.48 -9.06
N LEU A 491 -13.08 -5.14 -9.17
CA LEU A 491 -14.22 -4.31 -9.61
C LEU A 491 -14.66 -4.64 -11.03
N ALA A 492 -13.74 -5.02 -11.91
CA ALA A 492 -14.05 -5.46 -13.28
C ALA A 492 -14.90 -6.74 -13.34
N GLY A 493 -14.91 -7.55 -12.28
CA GLY A 493 -15.75 -8.76 -12.16
C GLY A 493 -16.82 -8.61 -11.10
N TYR A 494 -16.40 -8.64 -9.84
CA TYR A 494 -17.26 -8.61 -8.67
C TYR A 494 -18.09 -7.32 -8.59
N GLY A 495 -17.54 -6.20 -9.06
CA GLY A 495 -18.17 -4.91 -8.99
C GLY A 495 -19.35 -4.72 -9.93
N GLN A 496 -19.61 -5.61 -10.90
CA GLN A 496 -20.59 -5.35 -11.95
C GLN A 496 -21.39 -6.58 -12.40
N ASP A 497 -22.57 -6.37 -12.99
CA ASP A 497 -23.34 -7.43 -13.64
C ASP A 497 -22.78 -7.77 -15.05
N THR A 498 -23.40 -8.74 -15.71
CA THR A 498 -23.04 -9.17 -17.07
C THR A 498 -23.24 -8.09 -18.15
N ASN A 499 -23.93 -7.00 -17.83
CA ASN A 499 -24.13 -5.84 -18.69
C ASN A 499 -23.18 -4.68 -18.33
N GLY A 500 -22.31 -4.84 -17.32
CA GLY A 500 -21.42 -3.80 -16.81
C GLY A 500 -22.08 -2.78 -15.87
N ASN A 501 -23.28 -3.08 -15.36
CA ASN A 501 -23.93 -2.20 -14.37
C ASN A 501 -23.26 -2.35 -13.00
N PRO A 502 -23.02 -1.24 -12.27
CA PRO A 502 -22.35 -1.25 -10.97
C PRO A 502 -23.22 -1.90 -9.88
N LEU A 503 -22.65 -2.83 -9.09
CA LEU A 503 -23.33 -3.59 -8.03
C LEU A 503 -22.45 -3.91 -6.81
N PHE A 504 -21.27 -3.29 -6.68
CA PHE A 504 -20.30 -3.63 -5.65
C PHE A 504 -20.91 -3.53 -4.24
N PHE A 505 -21.50 -2.37 -3.90
CA PHE A 505 -22.01 -2.14 -2.55
C PHE A 505 -23.22 -3.01 -2.22
N GLU A 506 -24.11 -3.25 -3.18
CA GLU A 506 -25.25 -4.14 -3.02
C GLU A 506 -24.82 -5.58 -2.74
N ARG A 507 -23.83 -6.08 -3.50
CA ARG A 507 -23.30 -7.44 -3.33
C ARG A 507 -22.57 -7.62 -2.00
N VAL A 508 -21.67 -6.69 -1.65
CA VAL A 508 -20.97 -6.71 -0.36
C VAL A 508 -21.98 -6.75 0.78
N LYS A 509 -22.98 -5.85 0.75
CA LYS A 509 -24.02 -5.80 1.79
C LYS A 509 -24.78 -7.13 1.88
N ALA A 510 -25.25 -7.67 0.76
CA ALA A 510 -26.03 -8.91 0.75
C ALA A 510 -25.24 -10.10 1.31
N GLU A 511 -23.97 -10.22 0.94
CA GLU A 511 -23.10 -11.30 1.40
C GLU A 511 -22.71 -11.15 2.88
N VAL A 512 -22.45 -9.92 3.34
CA VAL A 512 -22.17 -9.64 4.75
C VAL A 512 -23.39 -9.87 5.64
N ASP A 513 -24.58 -9.46 5.20
CA ASP A 513 -25.83 -9.75 5.93
C ASP A 513 -26.04 -11.26 6.07
N ARG A 514 -25.78 -12.01 5.00
CA ARG A 514 -25.86 -13.46 5.01
C ARG A 514 -24.83 -14.09 5.97
N LEU A 515 -23.58 -13.64 5.94
CA LEU A 515 -22.54 -14.09 6.89
C LEU A 515 -22.95 -13.83 8.34
N ASN A 516 -23.51 -12.65 8.63
CA ASN A 516 -23.96 -12.30 9.97
C ASN A 516 -25.18 -13.10 10.43
N ALA A 517 -26.06 -13.49 9.50
CA ALA A 517 -27.19 -14.37 9.79
C ALA A 517 -26.74 -15.82 10.08
N ASP A 518 -25.83 -16.35 9.27
CA ASP A 518 -25.36 -17.73 9.39
C ASP A 518 -24.32 -17.92 10.53
N TYR A 519 -23.55 -16.88 10.87
CA TYR A 519 -22.48 -16.89 11.87
C TYR A 519 -22.54 -15.67 12.82
N PRO A 520 -23.59 -15.55 13.65
CA PRO A 520 -23.82 -14.36 14.46
C PRO A 520 -22.66 -14.05 15.42
N GLY A 521 -22.13 -12.83 15.34
CA GLY A 521 -21.09 -12.31 16.24
C GLY A 521 -19.65 -12.74 15.91
N LYS A 522 -19.45 -13.56 14.87
CA LYS A 522 -18.13 -14.04 14.44
C LYS A 522 -17.29 -12.97 13.74
N TYR A 523 -17.90 -12.20 12.82
CA TYR A 523 -17.20 -11.27 11.95
C TYR A 523 -17.30 -9.81 12.44
N VAL A 524 -16.23 -9.05 12.25
CA VAL A 524 -16.18 -7.61 12.46
C VAL A 524 -15.57 -6.97 11.21
N PHE A 525 -16.36 -6.20 10.48
CA PHE A 525 -15.90 -5.53 9.27
C PHE A 525 -15.33 -4.16 9.61
N LEU A 526 -14.12 -3.87 9.12
CA LEU A 526 -13.37 -2.64 9.37
C LEU A 526 -12.99 -1.98 8.05
N LYS A 527 -12.83 -0.65 8.08
CA LYS A 527 -12.07 0.01 7.01
C LYS A 527 -10.60 -0.43 7.10
N PRO A 528 -9.86 -0.40 5.99
CA PRO A 528 -8.42 -0.68 5.97
C PRO A 528 -7.63 0.06 7.05
N SER A 529 -7.85 1.36 7.20
CA SER A 529 -7.18 2.19 8.20
C SER A 529 -7.56 1.84 9.63
N ASP A 530 -8.81 1.43 9.89
CA ASP A 530 -9.26 1.00 11.22
C ASP A 530 -8.67 -0.36 11.59
N GLU A 531 -8.51 -1.27 10.60
CA GLU A 531 -7.77 -2.51 10.77
C GLU A 531 -6.32 -2.24 11.17
N ILE A 532 -5.61 -1.39 10.41
CA ILE A 532 -4.22 -1.02 10.73
C ILE A 532 -4.10 -0.39 12.13
N ALA A 533 -5.01 0.53 12.49
CA ALA A 533 -5.01 1.13 13.82
C ALA A 533 -5.26 0.08 14.92
N THR A 534 -6.12 -0.91 14.66
CA THR A 534 -6.41 -2.00 15.60
C THR A 534 -5.21 -2.93 15.76
N VAL A 535 -4.52 -3.27 14.67
CA VAL A 535 -3.27 -4.03 14.70
C VAL A 535 -2.18 -3.28 15.45
N ASP A 536 -2.03 -1.98 15.21
CA ASP A 536 -1.06 -1.13 15.92
C ASP A 536 -1.31 -1.11 17.42
N LYS A 537 -2.57 -0.96 17.82
CA LYS A 537 -2.97 -1.03 19.22
C LYS A 537 -2.60 -2.38 19.86
N LEU A 538 -2.89 -3.50 19.19
CA LEU A 538 -2.56 -4.84 19.69
C LEU A 538 -1.05 -5.01 19.90
N ASN A 539 -0.22 -4.44 19.02
CA ASN A 539 1.24 -4.51 19.16
C ASN A 539 1.76 -3.64 20.32
N GLN A 540 1.15 -2.50 20.60
CA GLN A 540 1.56 -1.61 21.70
C GLN A 540 1.16 -2.13 23.08
N GLU A 541 0.08 -2.90 23.19
CA GLU A 541 -0.45 -3.41 24.47
C GLU A 541 0.30 -4.66 25.00
N LEU A 542 1.29 -5.15 24.28
CA LEU A 542 2.01 -6.37 24.58
C LEU A 542 3.40 -6.09 25.18
N ARG A 543 3.47 -6.16 26.51
CA ARG A 543 4.72 -5.96 27.28
C ARG A 543 5.58 -7.21 27.23
N GLY A 544 6.61 -7.14 26.40
CA GLY A 544 7.60 -8.19 26.22
C GLY A 544 7.57 -8.68 24.78
N ILE A 545 8.73 -8.91 24.20
CA ILE A 545 8.88 -9.50 22.87
C ILE A 545 9.47 -10.86 23.11
N SER A 546 8.88 -11.93 22.59
CA SER A 546 9.49 -13.25 22.63
C SER A 546 9.02 -14.09 21.45
N PHE A 547 9.97 -14.75 20.81
CA PHE A 547 9.68 -15.67 19.72
C PHE A 547 10.75 -16.75 19.64
N ALA A 548 10.34 -17.93 19.16
CA ALA A 548 11.28 -18.92 18.65
C ALA A 548 11.84 -18.40 17.32
N ALA A 549 13.15 -18.46 17.16
CA ALA A 549 13.83 -18.04 15.93
C ALA A 549 13.77 -19.18 14.90
N ASN A 550 12.56 -19.50 14.42
CA ASN A 550 12.27 -20.64 13.55
C ASN A 550 11.47 -20.28 12.27
N ASN A 551 11.50 -19.02 11.88
CA ASN A 551 10.79 -18.38 10.77
C ASN A 551 9.26 -18.39 10.90
N ASN A 552 8.73 -18.40 12.12
CA ASN A 552 7.29 -18.28 12.39
C ASN A 552 6.79 -16.83 12.34
N ASP A 553 5.47 -16.64 12.33
CA ASP A 553 4.82 -15.32 12.33
C ASP A 553 5.28 -14.41 13.48
N ALA A 554 5.59 -14.97 14.65
CA ALA A 554 6.01 -14.20 15.82
C ALA A 554 7.44 -13.66 15.70
N GLU A 555 8.32 -14.30 14.93
CA GLU A 555 9.68 -13.83 14.65
C GLU A 555 9.72 -12.84 13.48
N THR A 556 9.00 -13.14 12.40
CA THR A 556 9.11 -12.39 11.14
C THR A 556 8.68 -10.93 11.27
N VAL A 557 7.78 -10.62 12.21
CA VAL A 557 7.39 -9.24 12.56
C VAL A 557 8.58 -8.39 13.02
N TYR A 558 9.59 -9.02 13.63
CA TYR A 558 10.76 -8.32 14.17
C TYR A 558 12.00 -8.41 13.25
N LEU A 559 11.97 -9.23 12.20
CA LEU A 559 13.11 -9.42 11.29
C LEU A 559 13.30 -8.17 10.41
N TYR A 560 14.35 -7.41 10.69
CA TYR A 560 14.66 -6.15 10.03
C TYR A 560 15.55 -6.34 8.80
N GLU A 561 16.53 -7.22 8.87
CA GLU A 561 17.46 -7.50 7.77
C GLU A 561 17.92 -8.95 7.84
N ASP A 562 17.97 -9.64 6.70
CA ASP A 562 18.46 -11.01 6.62
C ASP A 562 19.50 -11.08 5.51
N ASN A 563 20.78 -11.05 5.90
CA ASN A 563 21.92 -11.16 5.01
C ASN A 563 22.37 -12.62 4.96
N SER A 564 21.52 -13.46 4.38
CA SER A 564 21.79 -14.88 4.11
C SER A 564 21.97 -15.74 5.37
N SER A 565 21.12 -15.53 6.39
CA SER A 565 20.95 -16.53 7.45
C SER A 565 20.19 -17.76 6.94
N ALA A 566 20.25 -18.86 7.69
CA ALA A 566 19.66 -20.14 7.32
C ALA A 566 18.90 -20.78 8.51
N MET A 567 18.11 -21.79 8.19
CA MET A 567 17.30 -22.54 9.15
C MET A 567 17.85 -23.95 9.32
N ASP A 568 18.08 -24.38 10.57
CA ASP A 568 18.42 -25.76 10.91
C ASP A 568 17.63 -26.20 12.14
N ASN A 569 17.05 -27.41 12.13
CA ASN A 569 16.37 -28.04 13.28
C ASN A 569 15.59 -27.09 14.22
N GLY A 570 14.81 -26.16 13.67
CA GLY A 570 13.97 -25.24 14.44
C GLY A 570 14.69 -24.05 15.08
N HIS A 571 15.86 -23.65 14.55
CA HIS A 571 16.60 -22.45 14.98
C HIS A 571 17.23 -21.72 13.78
N ARG A 572 17.48 -20.41 13.93
CA ARG A 572 18.12 -19.57 12.89
C ARG A 572 19.62 -19.55 13.14
N TYR A 573 20.40 -19.71 12.09
CA TYR A 573 21.85 -19.61 12.18
C TYR A 573 22.48 -18.81 11.04
N ALA A 574 23.70 -18.34 11.25
CA ALA A 574 24.53 -17.71 10.22
C ALA A 574 25.97 -18.18 10.37
N ASP A 575 26.73 -18.11 9.28
CA ASP A 575 28.15 -18.49 9.22
C ASP A 575 28.91 -17.52 8.29
N GLY A 576 30.22 -17.38 8.51
CA GLY A 576 31.06 -16.51 7.69
C GLY A 576 30.66 -15.04 7.79
N ASN A 577 30.34 -14.41 6.64
CA ASN A 577 29.91 -13.02 6.58
C ASN A 577 28.39 -12.84 6.68
N SER A 578 27.63 -13.95 6.77
CA SER A 578 26.18 -13.89 6.93
C SER A 578 25.81 -13.29 8.28
N ASN A 579 24.70 -12.57 8.32
CA ASN A 579 24.14 -12.00 9.54
C ASN A 579 22.65 -11.76 9.37
N TRP A 580 21.96 -11.54 10.48
CA TRP A 580 20.60 -11.01 10.45
C TRP A 580 20.42 -9.98 11.57
N ILE A 581 19.40 -9.15 11.41
CA ILE A 581 19.07 -8.06 12.32
C ILE A 581 17.60 -8.16 12.69
N TYR A 582 17.30 -8.10 13.97
CA TYR A 582 15.96 -7.79 14.45
C TYR A 582 15.85 -6.32 14.83
N LYS A 583 14.65 -5.74 14.66
CA LYS A 583 14.30 -4.40 15.11
C LYS A 583 13.13 -4.47 16.07
N PHE A 584 13.29 -3.78 17.19
CA PHE A 584 12.32 -3.74 18.27
C PHE A 584 11.94 -2.29 18.54
N ASN A 585 10.65 -1.97 18.50
CA ASN A 585 10.14 -0.70 18.99
C ASN A 585 9.59 -0.97 20.39
N LEU A 586 10.34 -0.56 21.41
CA LEU A 586 9.95 -0.78 22.80
C LEU A 586 9.00 0.32 23.28
N ASP A 587 8.31 0.09 24.40
CA ASP A 587 7.42 1.07 25.02
C ASP A 587 8.12 2.46 25.11
N PRO A 588 7.53 3.55 24.57
CA PRO A 588 8.09 4.90 24.66
C PRO A 588 8.46 5.33 26.09
N ALA A 589 7.77 4.78 27.09
CA ALA A 589 8.00 5.03 28.51
C ALA A 589 9.07 4.11 29.14
N ALA A 590 9.58 3.10 28.44
CA ALA A 590 10.57 2.18 28.98
C ALA A 590 11.88 2.90 29.32
N THR A 591 12.31 2.75 30.57
CA THR A 591 13.64 3.19 31.04
C THR A 591 14.58 2.01 31.27
N LYS A 592 14.02 0.80 31.41
CA LYS A 592 14.77 -0.46 31.50
C LYS A 592 14.35 -1.47 30.44
N ALA A 593 15.33 -2.24 30.00
CA ALA A 593 15.10 -3.41 29.15
C ALA A 593 16.20 -4.45 29.30
N THR A 594 15.81 -5.72 29.18
CA THR A 594 16.73 -6.87 29.15
C THR A 594 16.52 -7.71 27.91
N LEU A 595 17.60 -7.97 27.18
CA LEU A 595 17.66 -8.93 26.08
C LEU A 595 18.04 -10.30 26.64
N THR A 596 17.24 -11.32 26.34
CA THR A 596 17.50 -12.71 26.71
C THR A 596 17.55 -13.57 25.46
N LEU A 597 18.62 -14.36 25.31
CA LEU A 597 18.87 -15.16 24.13
C LEU A 597 19.08 -16.62 24.54
N ASP A 598 18.32 -17.53 23.95
CA ASP A 598 18.64 -18.95 23.92
C ASP A 598 19.49 -19.18 22.66
N ILE A 599 20.81 -19.22 22.85
CA ILE A 599 21.80 -19.10 21.78
C ILE A 599 22.97 -20.07 22.00
N GLY A 600 23.55 -20.57 20.91
CA GLY A 600 24.81 -21.31 20.92
C GLY A 600 25.73 -20.87 19.78
N GLY A 601 26.88 -21.52 19.65
CA GLY A 601 27.85 -21.27 18.59
C GLY A 601 28.88 -20.19 18.93
N ASP A 602 29.64 -19.74 17.93
CA ASP A 602 30.56 -18.60 18.00
C ASP A 602 29.82 -17.35 17.54
N TYR A 603 29.27 -16.60 18.50
CA TYR A 603 28.37 -15.49 18.19
C TYR A 603 28.96 -14.15 18.62
N VAL A 604 28.64 -13.13 17.84
CA VAL A 604 28.68 -11.74 18.24
C VAL A 604 27.29 -11.16 18.09
N VAL A 605 26.75 -10.67 19.21
CA VAL A 605 25.48 -9.94 19.25
C VAL A 605 25.78 -8.46 19.41
N ASP A 606 25.46 -7.67 18.38
CA ASP A 606 25.61 -6.22 18.41
C ASP A 606 24.26 -5.54 18.60
N LEU A 607 24.26 -4.41 19.30
CA LEU A 607 23.12 -3.53 19.46
C LEU A 607 23.31 -2.20 18.73
N SER A 608 22.21 -1.62 18.26
CA SER A 608 22.17 -0.27 17.70
C SER A 608 20.89 0.47 18.10
N ARG A 609 20.96 1.81 18.15
CA ARG A 609 19.78 2.69 18.31
C ARG A 609 19.24 3.19 16.97
N ASP A 610 20.05 3.11 15.92
CA ASP A 610 19.79 3.73 14.61
C ASP A 610 20.00 2.77 13.43
N GLY A 611 20.38 1.51 13.71
CA GLY A 611 20.66 0.49 12.70
C GLY A 611 22.02 0.64 12.01
N THR A 612 22.82 1.65 12.38
CA THR A 612 24.09 1.98 11.70
C THR A 612 25.29 2.01 12.66
N ASN A 613 25.11 2.48 13.89
CA ASN A 613 26.13 2.54 14.92
C ASN A 613 25.97 1.36 15.87
N TRP A 614 26.93 0.44 15.83
CA TRP A 614 26.84 -0.84 16.52
C TRP A 614 27.80 -0.92 17.70
N SER A 615 27.37 -1.56 18.78
CA SER A 615 28.29 -1.94 19.86
C SER A 615 27.92 -3.31 20.42
N ASN A 616 28.93 -4.03 20.91
CA ASN A 616 28.75 -5.39 21.38
C ASN A 616 27.86 -5.46 22.63
N ALA A 617 26.96 -6.43 22.65
CA ALA A 617 26.06 -6.73 23.76
C ALA A 617 26.33 -8.09 24.39
N ALA A 618 26.71 -9.07 23.57
CA ALA A 618 27.17 -10.38 24.01
C ALA A 618 28.15 -10.98 22.99
N HIS A 619 29.06 -11.84 23.46
CA HIS A 619 29.99 -12.56 22.61
C HIS A 619 30.39 -13.90 23.23
N ALA A 620 30.68 -14.89 22.39
CA ALA A 620 31.20 -16.18 22.80
C ALA A 620 32.43 -16.57 21.97
N ASN A 621 33.62 -16.61 22.59
CA ASN A 621 34.87 -16.92 21.88
C ASN A 621 35.07 -18.44 21.74
N GLY A 622 35.03 -18.96 20.51
CA GLY A 622 35.44 -20.34 20.20
C GLY A 622 34.33 -21.39 20.23
N GLY A 623 33.07 -20.97 20.17
CA GLY A 623 31.91 -21.85 20.15
C GLY A 623 31.45 -22.26 21.54
N THR A 624 30.25 -21.82 21.91
CA THR A 624 29.56 -22.29 23.13
C THR A 624 28.49 -23.32 22.79
N GLY A 625 28.29 -24.30 23.68
CA GLY A 625 27.05 -25.08 23.65
C GLY A 625 25.85 -24.16 23.86
N ARG A 626 24.65 -24.62 23.47
CA ARG A 626 23.40 -23.88 23.68
C ARG A 626 23.30 -23.42 25.14
N THR A 627 23.16 -22.12 25.33
CA THR A 627 23.12 -21.44 26.63
C THR A 627 22.08 -20.33 26.62
N VAL A 628 21.76 -19.80 27.80
CA VAL A 628 20.92 -18.62 27.94
C VAL A 628 21.80 -17.43 28.28
N GLU A 629 21.85 -16.45 27.38
CA GLU A 629 22.58 -15.19 27.55
C GLU A 629 21.60 -14.08 27.94
N ASN A 630 21.95 -13.30 28.97
CA ASN A 630 21.14 -12.18 29.44
C ASN A 630 21.96 -10.87 29.39
N SER A 631 21.58 -9.96 28.51
CA SER A 631 22.23 -8.65 28.38
C SER A 631 21.30 -7.54 28.87
N ASN A 632 21.76 -6.73 29.84
CA ASN A 632 21.07 -5.50 30.20
C ASN A 632 21.23 -4.48 29.07
N ILE A 633 20.12 -4.09 28.44
CA ILE A 633 20.11 -3.17 27.31
C ILE A 633 19.50 -1.80 27.67
N SER A 634 19.27 -1.52 28.95
CA SER A 634 18.67 -0.25 29.42
C SER A 634 19.45 0.98 28.95
N GLY A 635 20.78 0.86 28.85
CA GLY A 635 21.65 1.91 28.31
C GLY A 635 21.33 2.29 26.87
N TRP A 636 20.69 1.42 26.09
CA TRP A 636 20.28 1.65 24.70
C TRP A 636 18.96 2.43 24.57
N LEU A 637 18.24 2.61 25.68
CA LEU A 637 17.01 3.41 25.75
C LEU A 637 17.28 4.90 26.06
N ASN A 638 18.49 5.21 26.51
CA ASN A 638 18.92 6.57 26.81
C ASN A 638 19.23 7.35 25.53
N ASN A 639 18.77 8.60 25.43
CA ASN A 639 18.91 9.43 24.22
C ASN A 639 18.39 8.72 22.95
N ASN A 640 17.35 7.90 23.11
CA ASN A 640 16.68 7.14 22.07
C ASN A 640 15.16 7.38 22.19
N PRO A 641 14.65 8.53 21.71
CA PRO A 641 13.25 8.92 21.91
C PRO A 641 12.26 7.97 21.21
N ALA A 642 12.68 7.30 20.14
CA ALA A 642 11.89 6.29 19.45
C ALA A 642 11.84 4.94 20.19
N LYS A 643 12.72 4.74 21.19
CA LYS A 643 12.90 3.47 21.90
C LYS A 643 13.09 2.27 20.97
N THR A 644 13.66 2.54 19.80
CA THR A 644 13.97 1.52 18.80
C THR A 644 15.34 0.91 19.10
N VAL A 645 15.40 -0.42 19.19
CA VAL A 645 16.64 -1.17 19.41
C VAL A 645 16.80 -2.17 18.27
N TYR A 646 17.96 -2.18 17.65
CA TYR A 646 18.35 -3.17 16.64
C TYR A 646 19.28 -4.18 17.29
N VAL A 647 19.08 -5.47 17.00
CA VAL A 647 19.92 -6.56 17.50
C VAL A 647 20.45 -7.34 16.30
N ARG A 648 21.75 -7.30 16.06
CA ARG A 648 22.42 -8.01 14.96
C ARG A 648 23.15 -9.24 15.48
N PHE A 649 22.96 -10.35 14.81
CA PHE A 649 23.66 -11.61 15.07
C PHE A 649 24.61 -11.88 13.91
N LYS A 650 25.88 -12.08 14.23
CA LYS A 650 26.92 -12.43 13.25
C LYS A 650 27.89 -13.44 13.85
N ASP A 651 28.61 -14.12 12.97
CA ASP A 651 29.69 -15.02 13.34
C ASP A 651 30.82 -14.24 14.03
N GLY A 652 31.25 -14.74 15.19
CA GLY A 652 32.40 -14.19 15.91
C GLY A 652 33.75 -14.54 15.29
N SER A 653 33.81 -15.64 14.53
CA SER A 653 35.01 -16.13 13.85
C SER A 653 34.67 -16.66 12.45
N PRO A 654 34.52 -15.78 11.43
CA PRO A 654 34.01 -16.10 10.06
C PRO A 654 34.71 -17.20 9.25
N GLN A 655 35.74 -17.84 9.79
CA GLN A 655 36.56 -18.85 9.12
C GLN A 655 36.45 -20.24 9.77
N ASN A 656 35.71 -20.38 10.89
CA ASN A 656 35.65 -21.63 11.65
C ASN A 656 34.46 -22.53 11.31
N GLY A 657 33.51 -22.06 10.50
CA GLY A 657 32.30 -22.79 10.11
C GLY A 657 31.27 -22.94 11.23
N ASN A 658 31.28 -22.06 12.23
CA ASN A 658 30.50 -22.18 13.46
C ASN A 658 30.03 -20.81 13.96
N GLY A 659 29.07 -20.17 13.29
CA GLY A 659 28.51 -18.89 13.74
C GLY A 659 27.35 -19.02 14.77
N PRO A 660 26.52 -17.98 14.95
CA PRO A 660 25.43 -17.97 15.92
C PRO A 660 24.32 -18.97 15.58
N SER A 661 23.87 -19.75 16.56
CA SER A 661 22.64 -20.56 16.51
C SER A 661 21.63 -20.01 17.50
N LEU A 662 20.66 -19.22 17.05
CA LEU A 662 19.62 -18.63 17.89
C LEU A 662 18.35 -19.48 17.86
N TYR A 663 17.95 -19.98 19.03
CA TYR A 663 16.75 -20.80 19.22
C TYR A 663 15.56 -19.95 19.65
N ARG A 664 15.80 -18.96 20.53
CA ARG A 664 14.77 -18.06 21.05
C ARG A 664 15.37 -16.70 21.40
N LEU A 665 14.61 -15.64 21.16
CA LEU A 665 14.92 -14.30 21.61
C LEU A 665 13.78 -13.78 22.47
N SER A 666 14.11 -13.07 23.55
CA SER A 666 13.15 -12.28 24.30
C SER A 666 13.69 -10.89 24.66
N ILE A 667 12.86 -9.84 24.59
CA ILE A 667 13.13 -8.54 25.19
C ILE A 667 12.03 -8.24 26.20
N SER A 668 12.43 -7.98 27.43
CA SER A 668 11.52 -7.54 28.50
C SER A 668 11.75 -6.06 28.80
N THR A 669 10.68 -5.34 29.13
CA THR A 669 10.70 -3.96 29.65
C THR A 669 9.97 -3.92 30.98
N GLU A 670 10.28 -2.93 31.82
CA GLU A 670 9.71 -2.81 33.17
C GLU A 670 8.17 -2.71 33.18
N GLY A 671 7.52 -3.52 34.02
CA GLY A 671 6.06 -3.60 34.16
C GLY A 671 5.57 -3.47 35.60
N THR A 672 4.26 -3.29 35.77
CA THR A 672 3.58 -3.29 37.09
C THR A 672 2.83 -4.60 37.38
N GLY A 673 3.02 -5.63 36.55
CA GLY A 673 2.29 -6.90 36.58
C GLY A 673 1.95 -7.42 35.18
N ALA A 674 1.29 -8.58 35.12
CA ALA A 674 0.84 -9.25 33.90
C ALA A 674 -0.39 -10.12 34.20
N ASN A 675 -1.33 -10.25 33.27
CA ASN A 675 -2.44 -11.21 33.38
C ASN A 675 -2.48 -12.08 32.14
N LEU A 676 -2.01 -13.32 32.26
CA LEU A 676 -1.70 -14.18 31.13
C LEU A 676 -2.69 -15.34 31.10
N VAL A 677 -3.42 -15.48 30.01
CA VAL A 677 -4.06 -16.76 29.63
C VAL A 677 -2.96 -17.62 29.00
N THR A 678 -2.85 -18.88 29.40
CA THR A 678 -1.77 -19.77 29.00
C THR A 678 -2.35 -21.02 28.34
N PRO A 679 -2.06 -21.32 27.06
CA PRO A 679 -1.15 -20.60 26.16
C PRO A 679 -1.80 -19.35 25.52
N SER A 680 -1.01 -18.33 25.20
CA SER A 680 -1.44 -17.21 24.35
C SER A 680 -0.25 -16.57 23.62
N TYR A 681 -0.51 -15.61 22.73
CA TYR A 681 0.60 -14.78 22.23
C TYR A 681 1.23 -13.96 23.37
N ALA A 682 0.40 -13.47 24.30
CA ALA A 682 0.83 -12.65 25.42
C ALA A 682 1.71 -13.42 26.42
N ASP A 683 1.44 -14.69 26.72
CA ASP A 683 2.26 -15.42 27.69
C ASP A 683 3.63 -15.85 27.13
N ASN A 684 3.69 -16.15 25.82
CA ASN A 684 4.93 -16.49 25.13
C ASN A 684 5.98 -15.39 25.28
N GLN A 685 5.55 -14.13 25.35
CA GLN A 685 6.40 -12.94 25.51
C GLN A 685 7.21 -12.93 26.80
N TYR A 686 6.75 -13.63 27.83
CA TYR A 686 7.42 -13.72 29.13
C TYR A 686 8.25 -14.99 29.25
N ILE A 687 8.13 -15.94 28.33
CA ILE A 687 8.83 -17.22 28.39
C ILE A 687 10.26 -17.08 27.91
N VAL A 688 11.21 -17.41 28.78
CA VAL A 688 12.66 -17.43 28.48
C VAL A 688 13.20 -18.84 28.26
N GLN A 689 12.49 -19.87 28.71
CA GLN A 689 12.79 -21.28 28.42
C GLN A 689 11.48 -22.08 28.41
N ASN A 690 11.31 -22.94 27.42
CA ASN A 690 10.14 -23.83 27.33
C ASN A 690 10.56 -25.18 26.76
N THR A 691 10.59 -26.20 27.62
CA THR A 691 10.68 -27.62 27.24
C THR A 691 9.39 -28.37 27.57
N GLY A 692 8.35 -27.66 28.02
CA GLY A 692 6.99 -28.17 28.17
C GLY A 692 6.24 -28.20 26.84
N SER A 693 4.98 -28.60 26.89
CA SER A 693 4.12 -28.62 25.71
C SER A 693 2.79 -27.93 25.97
N ILE A 694 1.98 -27.85 24.93
CA ILE A 694 0.63 -27.27 24.96
C ILE A 694 -0.35 -28.42 24.73
N ASP A 695 -1.38 -28.50 25.56
CA ASP A 695 -2.53 -29.38 25.35
C ASP A 695 -3.79 -28.53 25.33
N ASN A 696 -4.42 -28.43 24.14
CA ASN A 696 -5.64 -27.67 23.87
C ASN A 696 -5.64 -26.24 24.42
N ASP A 697 -6.11 -26.07 25.66
CA ASP A 697 -6.37 -24.80 26.31
C ASP A 697 -5.40 -24.47 27.45
N HIS A 698 -4.36 -25.28 27.67
CA HIS A 698 -3.37 -25.07 28.72
C HIS A 698 -1.95 -25.44 28.32
N ARG A 699 -1.00 -24.95 29.10
CA ARG A 699 0.38 -25.43 29.06
C ARG A 699 0.55 -26.56 30.05
N TYR A 700 1.43 -27.51 29.70
CA TYR A 700 1.85 -28.53 30.63
C TYR A 700 3.36 -28.78 30.59
N ALA A 701 3.94 -29.19 31.72
CA ALA A 701 5.35 -29.55 31.83
C ALA A 701 5.50 -30.85 32.62
N ASP A 702 5.60 -31.98 31.93
CA ASP A 702 5.69 -33.32 32.52
C ASP A 702 7.12 -33.87 32.51
N LYS A 703 7.46 -34.80 33.41
CA LYS A 703 8.81 -35.37 33.52
C LYS A 703 9.88 -34.30 33.76
N ASP A 704 10.95 -34.31 32.97
CA ASP A 704 12.05 -33.35 33.07
C ASP A 704 11.75 -32.03 32.31
N SER A 705 10.53 -31.86 31.80
CA SER A 705 10.12 -30.62 31.13
C SER A 705 9.91 -29.47 32.11
N THR A 706 10.21 -28.26 31.65
CA THR A 706 10.09 -27.04 32.42
C THR A 706 9.65 -25.87 31.55
N VAL A 707 8.91 -24.94 32.13
CA VAL A 707 8.61 -23.63 31.52
C VAL A 707 9.04 -22.54 32.48
N ILE A 708 9.88 -21.62 32.00
CA ILE A 708 10.41 -20.51 32.77
C ILE A 708 9.91 -19.20 32.19
N TYR A 709 9.21 -18.43 33.01
CA TYR A 709 8.79 -17.06 32.76
C TYR A 709 9.78 -16.08 33.38
N LYS A 710 9.97 -14.91 32.77
CA LYS A 710 10.75 -13.79 33.31
C LYS A 710 9.88 -12.54 33.36
N PHE A 711 9.85 -11.91 34.53
CA PHE A 711 9.17 -10.64 34.77
C PHE A 711 10.20 -9.60 35.21
N ASP A 712 10.19 -8.44 34.55
CA ASP A 712 10.98 -7.27 34.92
C ASP A 712 9.99 -6.24 35.50
N LEU A 713 9.97 -6.09 36.84
CA LEU A 713 9.03 -5.18 37.50
C LEU A 713 9.65 -3.79 37.69
N LYS A 714 8.83 -2.74 37.81
CA LYS A 714 9.35 -1.40 38.10
C LYS A 714 10.11 -1.35 39.43
N ASP A 715 11.17 -0.54 39.49
CA ASP A 715 12.06 -0.38 40.65
C ASP A 715 11.35 0.02 41.94
N ASN A 716 10.27 0.80 41.80
CA ASN A 716 9.50 1.30 42.93
C ASN A 716 8.50 0.27 43.47
N VAL A 717 8.35 -0.91 42.85
CA VAL A 717 7.50 -1.99 43.34
C VAL A 717 8.09 -2.55 44.62
N THR A 718 7.25 -2.58 45.66
CA THR A 718 7.62 -3.09 46.98
C THR A 718 6.88 -4.36 47.34
N SER A 719 5.80 -4.67 46.62
CA SER A 719 4.93 -5.83 46.85
C SER A 719 4.54 -6.48 45.54
N ALA A 720 4.46 -7.82 45.53
CA ALA A 720 3.97 -8.58 44.39
C ALA A 720 3.26 -9.86 44.83
N SER A 721 2.26 -10.29 44.06
CA SER A 721 1.56 -11.55 44.21
C SER A 721 1.35 -12.22 42.86
N MET A 722 1.36 -13.55 42.86
CA MET A 722 1.02 -14.36 41.70
C MET A 722 -0.27 -15.12 41.98
N VAL A 723 -1.16 -15.19 41.00
CA VAL A 723 -2.34 -16.05 41.00
C VAL A 723 -2.28 -16.96 39.78
N LEU A 724 -2.31 -18.27 40.01
CA LEU A 724 -2.28 -19.31 39.00
C LEU A 724 -3.66 -19.93 38.89
N ASP A 725 -4.03 -20.37 37.69
CA ASP A 725 -5.09 -21.35 37.45
C ASP A 725 -4.40 -22.63 37.00
N ILE A 726 -4.29 -23.60 37.91
CA ILE A 726 -3.35 -24.72 37.80
C ILE A 726 -3.99 -26.03 38.29
N ALA A 727 -3.55 -27.14 37.70
CA ALA A 727 -3.91 -28.51 38.04
C ALA A 727 -2.67 -29.42 37.96
N GLY A 728 -2.83 -30.67 38.37
CA GLY A 728 -1.79 -31.69 38.27
C GLY A 728 -0.84 -31.70 39.47
N GLU A 729 0.30 -32.34 39.31
CA GLU A 729 1.37 -32.38 40.31
C GLU A 729 2.50 -31.45 39.88
N PHE A 730 2.83 -30.47 40.72
CA PHE A 730 3.66 -29.35 40.29
C PHE A 730 4.61 -28.84 41.36
N ASN A 731 5.72 -28.27 40.89
CA ASN A 731 6.52 -27.28 41.61
C ASN A 731 6.44 -25.94 40.88
N VAL A 732 6.21 -24.88 41.64
CA VAL A 732 6.37 -23.49 41.18
C VAL A 732 7.51 -22.86 41.95
N ASP A 733 8.63 -22.67 41.28
CA ASP A 733 9.82 -22.07 41.87
C ASP A 733 10.03 -20.65 41.37
N VAL A 734 10.56 -19.77 42.22
CA VAL A 734 10.87 -18.38 41.86
C VAL A 734 12.33 -18.07 42.15
N SER A 735 12.98 -17.35 41.24
CA SER A 735 14.37 -16.93 41.33
C SER A 735 14.53 -15.44 41.00
N ARG A 736 15.58 -14.81 41.52
CA ARG A 736 15.94 -13.41 41.21
C ARG A 736 16.97 -13.29 40.08
N ASP A 737 17.73 -14.35 39.85
CA ASP A 737 18.87 -14.40 38.94
C ASP A 737 18.77 -15.53 37.90
N GLY A 738 17.70 -16.33 37.95
CA GLY A 738 17.48 -17.48 37.08
C GLY A 738 18.32 -18.71 37.45
N VAL A 739 19.12 -18.63 38.52
CA VAL A 739 20.06 -19.68 38.95
C VAL A 739 19.69 -20.21 40.33
N ASN A 740 19.39 -19.33 41.27
CA ASN A 740 19.05 -19.66 42.65
C ASN A 740 17.53 -19.66 42.84
N TRP A 741 16.96 -20.86 43.01
CA TRP A 741 15.51 -21.08 43.03
C TRP A 741 14.98 -21.32 44.45
N GLY A 742 13.87 -20.65 44.80
CA GLY A 742 13.08 -20.95 45.99
C GLY A 742 11.70 -21.49 45.60
N ASN A 743 11.16 -22.45 46.34
CA ASN A 743 9.84 -23.02 46.07
C ASN A 743 8.72 -22.17 46.68
N PHE A 744 7.68 -21.85 45.90
CA PHE A 744 6.58 -20.96 46.30
C PHE A 744 5.22 -21.65 46.35
N ALA A 745 4.98 -22.61 45.47
CA ALA A 745 3.81 -23.48 45.55
C ALA A 745 4.16 -24.88 45.06
N TYR A 746 3.42 -25.86 45.60
CA TYR A 746 3.51 -27.23 45.13
C TYR A 746 2.22 -28.00 45.35
N SER A 747 2.01 -29.02 44.52
CA SER A 747 0.99 -30.05 44.73
C SER A 747 1.66 -31.43 44.80
N ILE A 748 1.11 -32.32 45.61
CA ILE A 748 1.50 -33.74 45.66
C ILE A 748 0.32 -34.56 45.12
N GLY A 749 0.54 -35.31 44.05
CA GLY A 749 -0.52 -36.01 43.31
C GLY A 749 -1.34 -35.10 42.40
N VAL A 750 -2.21 -35.71 41.58
CA VAL A 750 -2.99 -35.02 40.54
C VAL A 750 -4.04 -34.11 41.18
N SER A 751 -3.70 -32.83 41.37
CA SER A 751 -4.66 -31.85 41.88
C SER A 751 -5.70 -31.51 40.83
N ALA A 752 -6.95 -31.33 41.26
CA ALA A 752 -7.99 -30.74 40.42
C ALA A 752 -7.62 -29.29 40.10
N ARG A 753 -8.08 -28.79 38.95
CA ARG A 753 -7.91 -27.39 38.55
C ARG A 753 -8.44 -26.45 39.63
N HIS A 754 -7.58 -25.57 40.13
CA HIS A 754 -7.90 -24.60 41.17
C HIS A 754 -7.07 -23.34 40.97
N SER A 755 -7.40 -22.31 41.74
CA SER A 755 -6.58 -21.11 41.79
C SER A 755 -5.57 -21.18 42.92
N GLU A 756 -4.29 -20.99 42.61
CA GLU A 756 -3.19 -21.02 43.56
C GLU A 756 -2.57 -19.62 43.69
N THR A 757 -2.47 -19.07 44.90
CA THR A 757 -1.98 -17.71 45.13
C THR A 757 -0.65 -17.71 45.88
N CYS A 758 0.38 -17.12 45.30
CA CYS A 758 1.72 -17.01 45.87
C CYS A 758 2.06 -15.55 46.21
N ASN A 759 2.60 -15.28 47.39
CA ASN A 759 3.14 -13.96 47.73
C ASN A 759 4.60 -13.85 47.28
N LEU A 760 4.89 -12.95 46.34
CA LEU A 760 6.21 -12.76 45.74
C LEU A 760 7.00 -11.60 46.36
N SER A 761 6.43 -10.86 47.32
CA SER A 761 7.05 -9.65 47.89
C SER A 761 8.42 -9.92 48.51
N GLY A 762 8.63 -11.12 49.07
CA GLY A 762 9.93 -11.55 49.60
C GLY A 762 11.03 -11.66 48.53
N VAL A 763 10.68 -11.89 47.26
CA VAL A 763 11.60 -11.95 46.11
C VAL A 763 12.12 -10.56 45.74
N LEU A 764 11.34 -9.51 46.05
CA LEU A 764 11.70 -8.11 45.75
C LEU A 764 12.64 -7.49 46.78
N THR A 765 12.81 -8.11 47.95
CA THR A 765 13.66 -7.62 49.04
C THR A 765 15.12 -7.88 48.72
N ASN A 766 15.97 -6.86 48.66
CA ASN A 766 17.37 -6.96 48.19
C ASN A 766 17.49 -7.44 46.73
N ASN A 767 16.50 -7.11 45.90
CA ASN A 767 16.51 -7.29 44.46
C ASN A 767 16.35 -5.90 43.81
N PRO A 768 17.46 -5.16 43.59
CA PRO A 768 17.40 -3.78 43.11
C PRO A 768 16.86 -3.68 41.68
N ASP A 769 17.04 -4.72 40.88
CA ASP A 769 16.57 -4.78 39.48
C ASP A 769 15.13 -5.27 39.35
N LYS A 770 14.52 -5.76 40.44
CA LYS A 770 13.13 -6.25 40.48
C LYS A 770 12.80 -7.29 39.40
N ILE A 771 13.82 -8.02 38.95
CA ILE A 771 13.69 -9.15 38.01
C ILE A 771 13.27 -10.40 38.79
N MET A 772 12.31 -11.15 38.25
CA MET A 772 11.87 -12.43 38.79
C MET A 772 11.74 -13.46 37.68
N TYR A 773 12.18 -14.68 37.96
CA TYR A 773 12.00 -15.84 37.12
C TYR A 773 11.03 -16.80 37.80
N ILE A 774 10.05 -17.34 37.07
CA ILE A 774 9.06 -18.28 37.61
C ILE A 774 9.14 -19.57 36.80
N ARG A 775 9.43 -20.68 37.45
CA ARG A 775 9.61 -21.99 36.85
C ARG A 775 8.46 -22.92 37.23
N PHE A 776 7.83 -23.50 36.23
CA PHE A 776 6.86 -24.58 36.36
C PHE A 776 7.52 -25.90 35.96
N SER A 777 7.53 -26.88 36.85
CA SER A 777 8.05 -28.22 36.57
C SER A 777 7.23 -29.30 37.27
N ASP A 778 7.37 -30.52 36.77
CA ASP A 778 6.86 -31.71 37.46
C ASP A 778 7.57 -31.87 38.82
N ARG A 779 6.81 -32.22 39.85
CA ARG A 779 7.36 -32.53 41.18
C ARG A 779 7.83 -33.97 41.26
N THR A 780 7.18 -34.89 40.54
CA THR A 780 7.52 -36.31 40.50
C THR A 780 7.68 -36.76 39.04
N PRO A 781 8.86 -36.50 38.42
CA PRO A 781 9.11 -36.69 36.97
C PRO A 781 8.84 -38.09 36.38
N VAL A 782 8.54 -39.08 37.22
CA VAL A 782 8.38 -40.49 36.83
C VAL A 782 6.93 -40.93 36.73
N ASN A 783 5.96 -40.12 37.18
CA ASN A 783 4.56 -40.56 37.29
C ASN A 783 3.67 -40.14 36.11
N GLY A 784 4.15 -39.23 35.25
CA GLY A 784 3.45 -38.79 34.03
C GLY A 784 2.34 -37.78 34.29
N TYR A 785 2.40 -37.02 35.39
CA TYR A 785 1.38 -36.05 35.80
C TYR A 785 1.96 -34.68 36.20
N GLY A 786 2.68 -34.00 35.31
CA GLY A 786 3.16 -32.63 35.56
C GLY A 786 2.08 -31.53 35.71
N PRO A 787 2.49 -30.27 36.01
CA PRO A 787 1.59 -29.11 36.03
C PRO A 787 0.85 -28.94 34.71
N SER A 788 -0.43 -28.63 34.80
CA SER A 788 -1.24 -28.01 33.75
C SER A 788 -1.69 -26.63 34.22
N TRP A 789 -1.44 -25.56 33.47
CA TRP A 789 -1.91 -24.22 33.86
C TRP A 789 -2.55 -23.46 32.70
N TRP A 790 -3.65 -22.78 33.02
CA TRP A 790 -4.50 -22.03 32.10
C TRP A 790 -4.36 -20.52 32.27
N ASN A 791 -3.92 -20.06 33.45
CA ASN A 791 -3.69 -18.65 33.71
C ASN A 791 -2.48 -18.43 34.65
N LEU A 792 -1.76 -17.34 34.41
CA LEU A 792 -0.69 -16.81 35.24
C LEU A 792 -0.87 -15.29 35.38
N ASN A 793 -1.26 -14.84 36.57
CA ASN A 793 -1.43 -13.43 36.88
C ASN A 793 -0.34 -12.98 37.88
N ILE A 794 0.38 -11.91 37.56
CA ILE A 794 1.28 -11.18 38.45
C ILE A 794 0.66 -9.81 38.73
N SER A 795 0.39 -9.53 39.99
CA SER A 795 -0.03 -8.22 40.47
C SER A 795 1.10 -7.61 41.30
N ALA A 796 1.43 -6.33 41.07
CA ALA A 796 2.51 -5.66 41.78
C ALA A 796 2.15 -4.21 42.17
N SER A 797 2.58 -3.79 43.36
CA SER A 797 2.36 -2.43 43.90
C SER A 797 3.52 -1.85 44.68
#